data_AF-A0AAU2VZR9-F1
#
_entry.id   AF-A0AAU2VZR9-F1
#
_cell.length_a   1.000
_cell.length_b   1.000
_cell.length_c   1.000
_cell.angle_alpha   90.00
_cell.angle_beta   90.00
_cell.angle_gamma   90.00
#
_symmetry.space_group_name_H-M   'P 1'
#
loop_
_entity.id
_entity.type
_entity.pdbx_description
1 polymer ?
#
loop_
_entity_poly.entity_id
_entity_poly.type
_entity_poly.pdbx_seq_one_letter_code
_entity_poly.pdbx_strand_id
1 'polypeptide(L)'
;MPQIDTRLIQTAVMGGKDGDRPVILPEEAHNLDEFRRQYGQTNFWCGTLLGGCGEKLMTKRYETKVCHFAHHPDRYGTSAECHRTSEGADGADHLFIKQHVKDWLTGQGHAAEASLRTLGTGPGDAVDFWLRATEQHLRFELRPEDYRSWRKAAESLGAREGHVEWVFGPENTITHDMVARQGYALRVRCETEGTDRRVLIGTITADRPVVWDPLATCRMTRDGIVTPALENLRSAGKTRVGGMRNAPLPTSLPMTGAQIVFAVDGEAAEPTDSPFEEKGRRLYVGYLKPTAKRIIRGLLSLPADTPPPSDDFVYQLSGAVRLLLTDPIGTAQAYWAIRADVVTQLNGLDAERTGLWRPSVALDAPVSAPAPAQRQASERRPPAVSAPQVRGVRSRQATALRKGLVMVARRGGTTTWQQLAQRIDPGLRHLSANSLRNLLVEADHPVSENAVPLSVLVLAPGGQKKLPYLGAVLRDLGIDAPVSEAELQRWSTEAIRRIHTSYEQRNTSPLNAESPPGSPMLTRPPNEANREDASQKMRLLREKIEEVRQIAARGEGDRAARLTTSLKAGATHLHHYTDACKDAHALRRWRETSRQLLHNLEDLVGQVPELQASAVHPPTPSPPAAPHPPERPESPPTEHLEAGHSTDQAASLLPRMSESFIAAKASGDVTSVRRFEREAIALAGSKASAQTKLRARALSDEMRTWIKARESEEALESMRTVFETLPSPGDPREAERLRSALEHVNALRRLCSKALTQDLSDSFSDLEHRLHAAQTAAKQSARPAPARVKAERLKDNGSDQTAALADFIWLVSEIEAAREADDLESVEAARRLAGPLYARHLAPEDRERFTPFMREVKAWCGAHRSRPETVPVLKAIRQLFTKLDMTRSTATVSEIGLVLDTVRELRHKMDAPLPSADEKRLVGWEARLRQRSLRERTTARRRLGAAAETAAGQASSRPERLSLTAVERLAAPAREVLMDAARTGGAVLTWGDLRARLKEPLPHLHPDDQGELLVAVDRDTPQDEPLLTTLMASADISQHWLYPHVRFSLHRPRIPEEELAAHWAREVLKLRQIWRHR
;
A
#
# COMPACT_ATOMS: atom_id res chain seq x y z
N MET A 1 11.13 -1.39 -33.64
CA MET A 1 11.83 -2.40 -34.46
C MET A 1 10.78 -3.10 -35.32
N PRO A 2 11.11 -3.64 -36.50
CA PRO A 2 10.17 -4.49 -37.24
C PRO A 2 9.81 -5.72 -36.40
N GLN A 3 8.61 -6.25 -36.61
CA GLN A 3 8.14 -7.46 -35.95
C GLN A 3 8.62 -8.67 -36.75
N ILE A 4 9.43 -9.53 -36.13
CA ILE A 4 9.96 -10.75 -36.76
C ILE A 4 8.79 -11.70 -37.05
N ASP A 5 8.79 -12.31 -38.25
CA ASP A 5 7.79 -13.32 -38.62
C ASP A 5 8.15 -14.66 -37.97
N THR A 6 7.48 -14.97 -36.85
CA THR A 6 7.77 -16.14 -36.01
C THR A 6 7.35 -17.49 -36.61
N ARG A 7 6.92 -17.51 -37.89
CA ARG A 7 6.41 -18.69 -38.61
C ARG A 7 7.46 -19.41 -39.46
N LEU A 8 8.74 -19.08 -39.24
CA LEU A 8 9.85 -19.46 -40.11
C LEU A 8 10.93 -20.14 -39.27
N ILE A 9 11.21 -21.41 -39.57
CA ILE A 9 12.11 -22.26 -38.77
C ILE A 9 13.54 -21.69 -38.79
N GLN A 10 13.99 -21.08 -37.69
CA GLN A 10 15.33 -20.51 -37.57
C GLN A 10 16.38 -21.47 -37.01
N THR A 11 15.95 -22.57 -36.37
CA THR A 11 16.84 -23.44 -35.60
C THR A 11 16.73 -24.90 -36.03
N ALA A 12 17.88 -25.59 -36.08
CA ALA A 12 18.00 -27.01 -36.45
C ALA A 12 19.08 -27.71 -35.61
N VAL A 13 19.22 -29.03 -35.75
CA VAL A 13 20.35 -29.79 -35.19
C VAL A 13 21.20 -30.42 -36.29
N MET A 14 22.47 -30.68 -35.98
CA MET A 14 23.41 -31.36 -36.86
C MET A 14 23.67 -32.82 -36.44
N GLY A 15 23.98 -33.68 -37.41
CA GLY A 15 24.45 -35.06 -37.18
C GLY A 15 23.36 -36.14 -37.16
N GLY A 16 22.08 -35.76 -37.08
CA GLY A 16 20.95 -36.70 -37.14
C GLY A 16 19.70 -36.11 -36.51
N LYS A 17 18.56 -36.80 -36.64
CA LYS A 17 17.28 -36.39 -36.05
C LYS A 17 17.31 -36.24 -34.52
N ASP A 18 18.15 -37.01 -33.84
CA ASP A 18 18.30 -37.00 -32.38
C ASP A 18 19.62 -36.32 -31.93
N GLY A 19 20.27 -35.58 -32.82
CA GLY A 19 21.50 -34.84 -32.53
C GLY A 19 21.27 -33.70 -31.54
N ASP A 20 22.22 -33.48 -30.61
CA ASP A 20 22.14 -32.45 -29.58
C ASP A 20 22.98 -31.20 -29.86
N ARG A 21 23.69 -31.15 -31.00
CA ARG A 21 24.46 -29.99 -31.46
C ARG A 21 23.57 -29.05 -32.30
N PRO A 22 23.15 -27.89 -31.76
CA PRO A 22 22.25 -26.97 -32.43
C PRO A 22 22.95 -26.15 -33.52
N VAL A 23 22.15 -25.53 -34.38
CA VAL A 23 22.52 -24.40 -35.24
C VAL A 23 21.36 -23.42 -35.32
N ILE A 24 21.70 -22.14 -35.46
CA ILE A 24 20.79 -21.07 -35.83
C ILE A 24 21.13 -20.61 -37.25
N LEU A 25 20.12 -20.37 -38.07
CA LEU A 25 20.31 -19.79 -39.38
C LEU A 25 20.37 -18.26 -39.27
N PRO A 26 21.31 -17.58 -39.95
CA PRO A 26 21.27 -16.14 -40.07
C PRO A 26 20.07 -15.71 -40.94
N GLU A 27 19.34 -14.69 -40.48
CA GLU A 27 18.19 -14.14 -41.22
C GLU A 27 18.59 -13.49 -42.56
N GLU A 28 19.84 -13.02 -42.65
CA GLU A 28 20.36 -12.24 -43.78
C GLU A 28 21.12 -13.10 -44.80
N ALA A 29 20.88 -12.84 -46.10
CA ALA A 29 21.42 -13.65 -47.20
C ALA A 29 22.95 -13.79 -47.20
N HIS A 30 23.69 -12.73 -46.87
CA HIS A 30 25.16 -12.75 -46.88
C HIS A 30 25.74 -13.61 -45.75
N ASN A 31 25.15 -13.50 -44.56
CA ASN A 31 25.50 -14.33 -43.40
C ASN A 31 25.07 -15.80 -43.61
N LEU A 32 23.96 -16.06 -44.30
CA LEU A 32 23.60 -17.42 -44.74
C LEU A 32 24.63 -18.01 -45.72
N ASP A 33 25.14 -17.23 -46.66
CA ASP A 33 26.17 -17.72 -47.59
C ASP A 33 27.52 -17.98 -46.87
N GLU A 34 27.76 -17.38 -45.69
CA GLU A 34 28.84 -17.76 -44.79
C GLU A 34 28.55 -19.03 -43.97
N PHE A 35 27.37 -19.12 -43.36
CA PHE A 35 26.88 -20.31 -42.67
C PHE A 35 27.01 -21.56 -43.54
N ARG A 36 26.72 -21.44 -44.84
CA ARG A 36 26.86 -22.52 -45.84
C ARG A 36 28.32 -22.89 -46.14
N ARG A 37 29.27 -21.97 -46.01
CA ARG A 37 30.72 -22.26 -46.08
C ARG A 37 31.18 -22.99 -44.81
N GLN A 38 30.66 -22.60 -43.64
CA GLN A 38 31.05 -23.14 -42.33
C GLN A 38 30.47 -24.53 -42.05
N TYR A 39 29.18 -24.76 -42.33
CA TYR A 39 28.44 -25.97 -41.93
C TYR A 39 27.95 -26.83 -43.12
N GLY A 40 28.18 -26.40 -44.36
CA GLY A 40 27.65 -27.05 -45.55
C GLY A 40 26.16 -26.78 -45.78
N GLN A 41 25.48 -27.66 -46.53
CA GLN A 41 24.11 -27.43 -47.01
C GLN A 41 23.08 -28.51 -46.66
N THR A 42 23.51 -29.69 -46.18
CA THR A 42 22.70 -30.93 -46.22
C THR A 42 22.66 -31.74 -44.92
N ASN A 43 23.27 -31.24 -43.83
CA ASN A 43 23.37 -31.94 -42.53
C ASN A 43 22.54 -31.26 -41.43
N PHE A 44 21.35 -30.75 -41.79
CA PHE A 44 20.45 -30.07 -40.87
C PHE A 44 19.16 -30.86 -40.71
N TRP A 45 18.66 -30.95 -39.48
CA TRP A 45 17.52 -31.77 -39.11
C TRP A 45 16.57 -31.00 -38.19
N CYS A 46 15.27 -31.25 -38.35
CA CYS A 46 14.21 -30.73 -37.49
C CYS A 46 14.17 -31.57 -36.20
N GLY A 47 15.19 -31.38 -35.36
CA GLY A 47 15.57 -32.34 -34.32
C GLY A 47 14.46 -32.68 -33.32
N THR A 48 14.40 -33.94 -32.90
CA THR A 48 13.47 -34.42 -31.87
C THR A 48 13.67 -33.68 -30.55
N LEU A 49 14.93 -33.39 -30.20
CA LEU A 49 15.31 -32.55 -29.06
C LEU A 49 14.89 -31.08 -29.17
N LEU A 50 14.43 -30.61 -30.34
CA LEU A 50 13.84 -29.27 -30.56
C LEU A 50 12.30 -29.29 -30.58
N GLY A 51 11.68 -30.43 -30.25
CA GLY A 51 10.26 -30.67 -30.50
C GLY A 51 9.90 -30.81 -31.98
N GLY A 52 10.89 -31.07 -32.85
CA GLY A 52 10.72 -31.27 -34.27
C GLY A 52 10.34 -32.71 -34.66
N CYS A 53 9.88 -32.88 -35.90
CA CYS A 53 9.44 -34.18 -36.44
C CYS A 53 10.57 -35.16 -36.77
N GLY A 54 11.84 -34.74 -36.69
CA GLY A 54 13.01 -35.54 -37.02
C GLY A 54 13.39 -35.56 -38.51
N GLU A 55 12.68 -34.82 -39.38
CA GLU A 55 12.98 -34.79 -40.81
C GLU A 55 14.15 -33.87 -41.20
N LYS A 56 14.69 -34.07 -42.41
CA LYS A 56 15.78 -33.23 -42.95
C LYS A 56 15.30 -31.82 -43.32
N LEU A 57 16.18 -30.85 -43.09
CA LEU A 57 16.00 -29.44 -43.40
C LEU A 57 16.99 -28.96 -44.47
N MET A 58 16.50 -28.13 -45.40
CA MET A 58 17.31 -27.36 -46.35
C MET A 58 17.30 -25.87 -45.99
N THR A 59 18.34 -25.13 -46.39
CA THR A 59 18.42 -23.68 -46.16
C THR A 59 17.77 -22.89 -47.31
N LYS A 60 16.80 -22.03 -47.01
CA LYS A 60 16.17 -21.11 -47.98
C LYS A 60 16.80 -19.71 -47.86
N ARG A 61 17.43 -19.25 -48.95
CA ARG A 61 18.03 -17.92 -49.07
C ARG A 61 17.03 -16.95 -49.71
N TYR A 62 16.84 -15.79 -49.11
CA TYR A 62 16.02 -14.70 -49.61
C TYR A 62 16.72 -13.35 -49.41
N GLU A 63 16.55 -12.42 -50.36
CA GLU A 63 17.11 -11.06 -50.30
C GLU A 63 16.07 -10.01 -49.89
N THR A 64 14.78 -10.39 -49.90
CA THR A 64 13.63 -9.53 -49.58
C THR A 64 12.75 -10.09 -48.45
N LYS A 65 13.19 -11.19 -47.83
CA LYS A 65 12.55 -11.88 -46.70
C LYS A 65 13.62 -12.49 -45.80
N VAL A 66 13.24 -12.83 -44.58
CA VAL A 66 14.07 -13.60 -43.63
C VAL A 66 14.43 -14.97 -44.21
N CYS A 67 15.73 -15.27 -44.25
CA CYS A 67 16.23 -16.61 -44.54
C CYS A 67 15.81 -17.59 -43.45
N HIS A 68 15.54 -18.85 -43.80
CA HIS A 68 15.04 -19.86 -42.85
C HIS A 68 15.34 -21.28 -43.31
N PHE A 69 15.26 -22.24 -42.39
CA PHE A 69 15.18 -23.65 -42.72
C PHE A 69 13.78 -24.02 -43.24
N ALA A 70 13.72 -24.96 -44.16
CA ALA A 70 12.47 -25.59 -44.59
C ALA A 70 12.67 -27.09 -44.75
N HIS A 71 11.63 -27.89 -44.51
CA HIS A 71 11.66 -29.32 -44.77
C HIS A 71 11.93 -29.59 -46.27
N HIS A 72 12.60 -30.69 -46.56
CA HIS A 72 12.58 -31.24 -47.91
C HIS A 72 11.13 -31.67 -48.26
N PRO A 73 10.66 -31.45 -49.49
CA PRO A 73 9.41 -32.04 -49.95
C PRO A 73 9.54 -33.56 -50.03
N ASP A 74 8.43 -34.26 -49.84
CA ASP A 74 8.34 -35.71 -50.01
C ASP A 74 8.39 -36.12 -51.50
N ARG A 75 8.16 -37.42 -51.78
CA ARG A 75 8.17 -37.97 -53.14
C ARG A 75 7.01 -37.50 -54.03
N TYR A 76 6.00 -36.85 -53.45
CA TYR A 76 4.78 -36.36 -54.11
C TYR A 76 4.75 -34.81 -54.19
N GLY A 77 5.71 -34.13 -53.58
CA GLY A 77 5.81 -32.66 -53.55
C GLY A 77 5.22 -32.02 -52.28
N THR A 78 4.66 -32.80 -51.37
CA THR A 78 4.09 -32.33 -50.10
C THR A 78 5.20 -32.03 -49.09
N SER A 79 5.05 -30.97 -48.29
CA SER A 79 5.86 -30.77 -47.09
C SER A 79 5.30 -31.61 -45.95
N ALA A 80 6.15 -32.37 -45.26
CA ALA A 80 5.74 -33.12 -44.07
C ALA A 80 5.11 -32.20 -43.00
N GLU A 81 3.98 -32.60 -42.44
CA GLU A 81 3.32 -31.86 -41.36
C GLU A 81 4.22 -31.84 -40.11
N CYS A 82 4.63 -30.65 -39.68
CA CYS A 82 5.52 -30.48 -38.54
C CYS A 82 4.77 -29.83 -37.39
N HIS A 83 4.52 -30.58 -36.32
CA HIS A 83 3.86 -30.06 -35.12
C HIS A 83 4.83 -29.33 -34.15
N ARG A 84 5.94 -28.77 -34.67
CA ARG A 84 6.95 -28.09 -33.84
C ARG A 84 6.39 -26.77 -33.34
N THR A 85 6.24 -26.65 -32.01
CA THR A 85 5.62 -25.49 -31.37
C THR A 85 6.53 -24.26 -31.25
N SER A 86 7.84 -24.42 -31.46
CA SER A 86 8.84 -23.35 -31.32
C SER A 86 9.68 -23.25 -32.59
N GLU A 87 9.25 -22.40 -33.52
CA GLU A 87 9.91 -22.21 -34.83
C GLU A 87 11.04 -21.15 -34.79
N GLY A 88 11.05 -20.29 -33.76
CA GLY A 88 11.98 -19.17 -33.59
C GLY A 88 13.42 -19.52 -33.24
N ALA A 89 14.21 -18.47 -33.04
CA ALA A 89 15.61 -18.52 -32.61
C ALA A 89 15.80 -19.03 -31.17
N ASP A 90 14.81 -18.76 -30.32
CA ASP A 90 14.67 -19.18 -28.93
C ASP A 90 14.35 -20.68 -28.77
N GLY A 91 13.69 -21.28 -29.76
CA GLY A 91 13.29 -22.69 -29.79
C GLY A 91 14.43 -23.73 -29.82
N ALA A 92 15.68 -23.30 -29.59
CA ALA A 92 16.86 -24.13 -29.38
C ALA A 92 17.76 -23.65 -28.22
N ASP A 93 17.36 -22.64 -27.45
CA ASP A 93 18.20 -22.03 -26.41
C ASP A 93 18.67 -23.04 -25.35
N HIS A 94 17.88 -24.08 -25.05
CA HIS A 94 18.29 -25.18 -24.18
C HIS A 94 19.48 -25.98 -24.71
N LEU A 95 19.59 -26.20 -26.03
CA LEU A 95 20.74 -26.89 -26.62
C LEU A 95 21.97 -25.99 -26.63
N PHE A 96 21.81 -24.70 -26.95
CA PHE A 96 22.92 -23.74 -26.88
C PHE A 96 23.42 -23.55 -25.45
N ILE A 97 22.53 -23.50 -24.46
CA ILE A 97 22.89 -23.49 -23.03
C ILE A 97 23.58 -24.80 -22.64
N LYS A 98 23.04 -25.97 -23.03
CA LYS A 98 23.67 -27.28 -22.78
C LYS A 98 25.11 -27.33 -23.30
N GLN A 99 25.34 -26.85 -24.52
CA GLN A 99 26.67 -26.83 -25.13
C GLN A 99 27.56 -25.77 -24.45
N HIS A 100 27.18 -24.49 -24.49
CA HIS A 100 28.06 -23.39 -24.08
C HIS A 100 28.40 -23.41 -22.59
N VAL A 101 27.49 -23.87 -21.71
CA VAL A 101 27.78 -24.05 -20.27
C VAL A 101 28.68 -25.26 -20.04
N LYS A 102 28.53 -26.36 -20.79
CA LYS A 102 29.45 -27.51 -20.70
C LYS A 102 30.85 -27.16 -21.17
N ASP A 103 30.97 -26.42 -22.27
CA ASP A 103 32.25 -25.97 -22.83
C ASP A 103 32.92 -24.95 -21.88
N TRP A 104 32.15 -24.02 -21.30
CA TRP A 104 32.59 -23.06 -20.27
C TRP A 104 33.09 -23.75 -18.99
N LEU A 105 32.34 -24.73 -18.45
CA LEU A 105 32.75 -25.53 -17.29
C LEU A 105 34.05 -26.29 -17.59
N THR A 106 34.13 -26.94 -18.75
CA THR A 106 35.33 -27.68 -19.18
C THR A 106 36.54 -26.74 -19.32
N GLY A 107 36.36 -25.55 -19.88
CA GLY A 107 37.39 -24.51 -20.00
C GLY A 107 37.87 -23.95 -18.65
N GLN A 108 37.08 -24.09 -17.58
CA GLN A 108 37.48 -23.76 -16.20
C GLN A 108 37.95 -25.00 -15.40
N GLY A 109 38.15 -26.15 -16.06
CA GLY A 109 38.64 -27.38 -15.44
C GLY A 109 37.58 -28.21 -14.70
N HIS A 110 36.30 -27.86 -14.83
CA HIS A 110 35.19 -28.57 -14.20
C HIS A 110 34.58 -29.62 -15.13
N ALA A 111 34.76 -30.91 -14.80
CA ALA A 111 34.03 -31.99 -15.46
C ALA A 111 32.56 -32.02 -14.98
N ALA A 112 31.63 -31.90 -15.93
CA ALA A 112 30.19 -31.82 -15.66
C ALA A 112 29.37 -32.77 -16.55
N GLU A 113 28.41 -33.44 -15.93
CA GLU A 113 27.43 -34.30 -16.60
C GLU A 113 26.18 -33.47 -16.91
N ALA A 114 25.86 -33.26 -18.19
CA ALA A 114 24.81 -32.34 -18.63
C ALA A 114 23.60 -33.10 -19.22
N SER A 115 22.42 -32.91 -18.64
CA SER A 115 21.16 -33.57 -19.05
C SER A 115 20.07 -32.56 -19.40
N LEU A 116 19.23 -32.92 -20.39
CA LEU A 116 18.03 -32.15 -20.74
C LEU A 116 16.84 -32.66 -19.94
N ARG A 117 15.96 -31.75 -19.50
CA ARG A 117 14.75 -32.08 -18.77
C ARG A 117 13.51 -31.76 -19.60
N THR A 118 12.52 -32.63 -19.47
CA THR A 118 11.14 -32.40 -19.90
C THR A 118 10.29 -32.32 -18.63
N LEU A 119 9.60 -31.21 -18.43
CA LEU A 119 8.84 -30.89 -17.21
C LEU A 119 7.33 -30.70 -17.49
N GLY A 120 6.94 -30.72 -18.77
CA GLY A 120 5.53 -30.85 -19.19
C GLY A 120 5.17 -30.15 -20.49
N THR A 121 6.09 -29.37 -21.09
CA THR A 121 5.86 -28.68 -22.37
C THR A 121 6.65 -29.29 -23.52
N GLY A 122 7.88 -29.75 -23.27
CA GLY A 122 8.71 -30.34 -24.31
C GLY A 122 10.15 -30.62 -23.89
N PRO A 123 10.99 -31.14 -24.80
CA PRO A 123 12.41 -31.29 -24.55
C PRO A 123 13.04 -29.91 -24.37
N GLY A 124 13.72 -29.69 -23.24
CA GLY A 124 14.40 -28.41 -22.96
C GLY A 124 13.70 -27.49 -21.96
N ASP A 125 12.63 -27.94 -21.30
CA ASP A 125 11.97 -27.18 -20.22
C ASP A 125 12.98 -26.73 -19.13
N ALA A 126 14.00 -27.55 -18.85
CA ALA A 126 15.21 -27.16 -18.12
C ALA A 126 16.46 -27.92 -18.59
N VAL A 127 17.65 -27.44 -18.21
CA VAL A 127 18.95 -28.09 -18.42
C VAL A 127 19.68 -28.22 -17.08
N ASP A 128 20.01 -29.45 -16.70
CA ASP A 128 20.63 -29.80 -15.41
C ASP A 128 22.10 -30.21 -15.63
N PHE A 129 23.03 -29.64 -14.86
CA PHE A 129 24.47 -29.97 -14.89
C PHE A 129 24.95 -30.45 -13.52
N TRP A 130 25.59 -31.62 -13.45
CA TRP A 130 26.10 -32.20 -12.21
C TRP A 130 27.63 -32.29 -12.18
N LEU A 131 28.26 -31.59 -11.23
CA LEU A 131 29.71 -31.57 -11.01
C LEU A 131 30.06 -32.54 -9.87
N ARG A 132 30.31 -33.81 -10.24
CA ARG A 132 30.62 -34.89 -9.30
C ARG A 132 31.82 -34.61 -8.38
N ALA A 133 32.76 -33.77 -8.81
CA ALA A 133 33.95 -33.42 -8.03
C ALA A 133 33.72 -32.33 -6.95
N THR A 134 32.59 -31.63 -6.96
CA THR A 134 32.25 -30.59 -5.97
C THR A 134 30.86 -30.76 -5.33
N GLU A 135 30.11 -31.80 -5.71
CA GLU A 135 28.73 -32.06 -5.29
C GLU A 135 27.76 -30.89 -5.58
N GLN A 136 28.01 -30.21 -6.71
CA GLN A 136 27.21 -29.07 -7.16
C GLN A 136 26.33 -29.42 -8.36
N HIS A 137 25.05 -29.09 -8.23
CA HIS A 137 24.06 -29.12 -9.30
C HIS A 137 23.83 -27.68 -9.80
N LEU A 138 23.76 -27.48 -11.12
CA LEU A 138 23.31 -26.22 -11.73
C LEU A 138 22.08 -26.50 -12.58
N ARG A 139 20.97 -25.81 -12.30
CA ARG A 139 19.72 -25.96 -13.04
C ARG A 139 19.36 -24.67 -13.77
N PHE A 140 19.35 -24.77 -15.10
CA PHE A 140 18.90 -23.71 -16.00
C PHE A 140 17.44 -23.96 -16.35
N GLU A 141 16.53 -23.27 -15.67
CA GLU A 141 15.09 -23.45 -15.79
C GLU A 141 14.49 -22.41 -16.74
N LEU A 142 14.22 -22.83 -17.98
CA LEU A 142 13.91 -21.93 -19.09
C LEU A 142 12.42 -21.67 -19.21
N ARG A 143 11.61 -22.70 -18.95
CA ARG A 143 10.16 -22.59 -18.81
C ARG A 143 9.80 -21.78 -17.56
N PRO A 144 8.77 -20.91 -17.58
CA PRO A 144 8.09 -20.47 -16.38
C PRO A 144 7.43 -21.66 -15.66
N GLU A 145 7.97 -22.03 -14.50
CA GLU A 145 7.39 -23.02 -13.58
C GLU A 145 6.56 -22.30 -12.49
N ASP A 146 5.57 -22.97 -11.92
CA ASP A 146 4.82 -22.42 -10.78
C ASP A 146 5.58 -22.65 -9.46
N TYR A 147 5.35 -21.76 -8.49
CA TYR A 147 6.06 -21.76 -7.21
C TYR A 147 6.01 -23.07 -6.43
N ARG A 148 4.92 -23.84 -6.51
CA ARG A 148 4.77 -25.12 -5.79
C ARG A 148 5.55 -26.23 -6.47
N SER A 149 5.49 -26.30 -7.79
CA SER A 149 6.25 -27.27 -8.58
C SER A 149 7.75 -27.01 -8.44
N TRP A 150 8.18 -25.75 -8.57
CA TRP A 150 9.56 -25.33 -8.35
C TRP A 150 10.03 -25.66 -6.93
N ARG A 151 9.26 -25.31 -5.89
CA ARG A 151 9.62 -25.63 -4.49
C ARG A 151 9.83 -27.14 -4.30
N LYS A 152 8.91 -27.96 -4.81
CA LYS A 152 9.01 -29.42 -4.74
C LYS A 152 10.24 -29.94 -5.50
N ALA A 153 10.58 -29.37 -6.65
CA ALA A 153 11.79 -29.70 -7.39
C ALA A 153 13.06 -29.31 -6.62
N ALA A 154 13.07 -28.13 -6.00
CA ALA A 154 14.21 -27.60 -5.26
C ALA A 154 14.43 -28.30 -3.90
N GLU A 155 13.36 -28.71 -3.22
CA GLU A 155 13.42 -29.61 -2.06
C GLU A 155 13.97 -31.00 -2.45
N SER A 156 13.45 -31.59 -3.54
CA SER A 156 13.86 -32.91 -4.02
C SER A 156 15.33 -32.95 -4.46
N LEU A 157 15.78 -31.94 -5.24
CA LEU A 157 17.18 -31.80 -5.64
C LEU A 157 18.06 -31.47 -4.42
N GLY A 158 17.67 -30.51 -3.58
CA GLY A 158 18.45 -30.11 -2.39
C GLY A 158 18.61 -31.23 -1.35
N ALA A 159 17.68 -32.19 -1.28
CA ALA A 159 17.78 -33.37 -0.42
C ALA A 159 18.64 -34.50 -1.01
N ARG A 160 18.84 -34.55 -2.33
CA ARG A 160 19.63 -35.57 -3.04
C ARG A 160 21.05 -35.13 -3.36
N GLU A 161 21.22 -33.87 -3.73
CA GLU A 161 22.32 -33.37 -4.58
C GLU A 161 22.88 -32.06 -4.01
N GLY A 162 23.47 -32.17 -2.81
CA GLY A 162 24.47 -31.23 -2.27
C GLY A 162 24.07 -29.75 -2.23
N HIS A 163 24.60 -28.99 -3.19
CA HIS A 163 24.33 -27.57 -3.41
C HIS A 163 23.74 -27.39 -4.81
N VAL A 164 22.57 -26.74 -4.90
CA VAL A 164 21.87 -26.48 -6.18
C VAL A 164 21.85 -24.98 -6.46
N GLU A 165 22.49 -24.55 -7.55
CA GLU A 165 22.43 -23.18 -8.08
C GLU A 165 21.39 -23.08 -9.20
N TRP A 166 20.60 -22.00 -9.18
CA TRP A 166 19.41 -21.83 -10.02
C TRP A 166 19.54 -20.64 -10.96
N VAL A 167 19.34 -20.87 -12.26
CA VAL A 167 19.40 -19.85 -13.30
C VAL A 167 18.09 -19.87 -14.10
N PHE A 168 17.35 -18.76 -14.08
CA PHE A 168 15.98 -18.73 -14.60
C PHE A 168 15.83 -18.03 -15.95
N GLY A 169 14.92 -18.52 -16.80
CA GLY A 169 14.58 -17.92 -18.09
C GLY A 169 14.01 -16.48 -18.01
N PRO A 170 13.82 -15.81 -19.17
CA PRO A 170 13.50 -14.38 -19.25
C PRO A 170 12.12 -13.98 -18.70
N GLU A 171 11.18 -14.92 -18.51
CA GLU A 171 9.81 -14.65 -18.04
C GLU A 171 9.39 -15.47 -16.78
N ASN A 172 10.34 -15.83 -15.92
CA ASN A 172 10.07 -16.62 -14.70
C ASN A 172 9.91 -15.74 -13.44
N THR A 173 8.76 -15.88 -12.76
CA THR A 173 8.37 -15.11 -11.56
C THR A 173 9.09 -15.51 -10.27
N ILE A 174 9.65 -16.73 -10.21
CA ILE A 174 10.42 -17.26 -9.07
C ILE A 174 11.67 -16.40 -8.81
N THR A 175 12.16 -15.68 -9.82
CA THR A 175 13.27 -14.73 -9.67
C THR A 175 13.05 -13.69 -8.57
N HIS A 176 11.82 -13.23 -8.32
CA HIS A 176 11.52 -12.32 -7.21
C HIS A 176 11.67 -12.98 -5.84
N ASP A 177 11.27 -14.24 -5.72
CA ASP A 177 11.40 -15.03 -4.51
C ASP A 177 12.88 -15.40 -4.24
N MET A 178 13.64 -15.71 -5.28
CA MET A 178 15.08 -15.97 -5.15
C MET A 178 15.86 -14.70 -4.75
N VAL A 179 15.50 -13.53 -5.32
CA VAL A 179 16.01 -12.22 -4.85
C VAL A 179 15.68 -11.99 -3.38
N ALA A 180 14.48 -12.38 -2.92
CA ALA A 180 14.15 -12.36 -1.50
C ALA A 180 14.97 -13.39 -0.69
N ARG A 181 15.33 -14.56 -1.24
CA ARG A 181 16.17 -15.53 -0.50
C ARG A 181 17.62 -15.08 -0.30
N GLN A 182 18.27 -14.68 -1.39
CA GLN A 182 19.73 -14.54 -1.43
C GLN A 182 20.21 -13.08 -1.52
N GLY A 183 19.30 -12.14 -1.77
CA GLY A 183 19.59 -10.75 -2.16
C GLY A 183 19.80 -10.57 -3.67
N TYR A 184 19.93 -11.67 -4.42
CA TYR A 184 20.08 -11.72 -5.87
C TYR A 184 19.30 -12.91 -6.45
N ALA A 185 19.13 -12.93 -7.77
CA ALA A 185 18.86 -14.15 -8.53
C ALA A 185 19.65 -14.14 -9.83
N LEU A 186 19.95 -15.33 -10.37
CA LEU A 186 20.54 -15.48 -11.69
C LEU A 186 19.45 -15.75 -12.74
N ARG A 187 19.69 -15.20 -13.93
CA ARG A 187 18.86 -15.36 -15.12
C ARG A 187 19.70 -15.83 -16.28
N VAL A 188 19.08 -16.40 -17.30
CA VAL A 188 19.70 -16.68 -18.59
C VAL A 188 18.88 -16.09 -19.73
N ARG A 189 19.57 -15.61 -20.76
CA ARG A 189 19.01 -15.35 -22.08
C ARG A 189 20.07 -15.68 -23.12
N CYS A 190 19.61 -15.94 -24.35
CA CYS A 190 20.51 -16.04 -25.48
C CYS A 190 20.29 -14.89 -26.47
N GLU A 191 21.37 -14.43 -27.09
CA GLU A 191 21.39 -13.39 -28.12
C GLU A 191 22.03 -13.94 -29.39
N THR A 192 21.51 -13.55 -30.55
CA THR A 192 22.01 -14.03 -31.85
C THR A 192 23.02 -13.05 -32.41
N GLU A 193 24.22 -13.51 -32.76
CA GLU A 193 25.28 -12.71 -33.36
C GLU A 193 25.88 -13.46 -34.56
N GLY A 194 25.49 -13.06 -35.78
CA GLY A 194 25.90 -13.74 -37.01
C GLY A 194 25.36 -15.18 -37.08
N THR A 195 26.25 -16.16 -37.01
CA THR A 195 25.94 -17.60 -37.00
C THR A 195 25.89 -18.21 -35.59
N ASP A 196 26.12 -17.42 -34.54
CA ASP A 196 26.24 -17.84 -33.14
C ASP A 196 25.02 -17.39 -32.29
N ARG A 197 24.79 -18.12 -31.20
CA ARG A 197 23.69 -17.91 -30.23
C ARG A 197 24.30 -17.83 -28.83
N ARG A 198 24.83 -16.65 -28.49
CA ARG A 198 25.59 -16.39 -27.27
C ARG A 198 24.72 -16.46 -26.03
N VAL A 199 25.25 -17.09 -24.98
CA VAL A 199 24.59 -17.20 -23.67
C VAL A 199 25.06 -16.07 -22.75
N LEU A 200 24.11 -15.35 -22.16
CA LEU A 200 24.37 -14.31 -21.16
C LEU A 200 23.70 -14.68 -19.83
N ILE A 201 24.42 -14.45 -18.74
CA ILE A 201 23.93 -14.64 -17.37
C ILE A 201 23.54 -13.28 -16.80
N GLY A 202 22.26 -13.15 -16.44
CA GLY A 202 21.68 -11.94 -15.90
C GLY A 202 21.67 -11.95 -14.38
N THR A 203 22.19 -10.92 -13.72
CA THR A 203 22.08 -10.75 -12.27
C THR A 203 21.00 -9.73 -11.95
N ILE A 204 19.98 -10.12 -11.20
CA ILE A 204 18.89 -9.23 -10.75
C ILE A 204 18.92 -9.06 -9.23
N THR A 205 18.59 -7.87 -8.75
CA THR A 205 18.44 -7.51 -7.33
C THR A 205 17.15 -6.71 -7.11
N ALA A 206 16.76 -6.50 -5.85
CA ALA A 206 15.53 -5.76 -5.53
C ALA A 206 15.58 -4.26 -5.87
N ASP A 207 16.77 -3.70 -6.12
CA ASP A 207 17.03 -2.27 -6.32
C ASP A 207 17.42 -1.87 -7.75
N ARG A 208 17.71 -2.82 -8.65
CA ARG A 208 18.29 -2.54 -9.98
C ARG A 208 17.73 -3.43 -11.10
N PRO A 209 17.74 -2.95 -12.36
CA PRO A 209 17.43 -3.78 -13.53
C PRO A 209 18.48 -4.88 -13.69
N VAL A 210 18.14 -5.93 -14.46
CA VAL A 210 19.03 -7.07 -14.72
C VAL A 210 20.31 -6.59 -15.42
N VAL A 211 21.46 -6.84 -14.79
CA VAL A 211 22.78 -6.65 -15.41
C VAL A 211 23.15 -7.95 -16.13
N TRP A 212 23.40 -7.89 -17.44
CA TRP A 212 23.69 -9.05 -18.27
C TRP A 212 25.18 -9.14 -18.57
N ASP A 213 25.81 -10.19 -18.05
CA ASP A 213 27.23 -10.50 -18.25
C ASP A 213 27.35 -11.70 -19.23
N PRO A 214 28.25 -11.67 -20.25
CA PRO A 214 28.46 -12.83 -21.11
C PRO A 214 28.98 -14.03 -20.31
N LEU A 215 28.52 -15.25 -20.62
CA LEU A 215 28.90 -16.46 -19.88
C LEU A 215 30.42 -16.63 -19.72
N ALA A 216 31.21 -16.32 -20.75
CA ALA A 216 32.67 -16.38 -20.73
C ALA A 216 33.34 -15.45 -19.68
N THR A 217 32.65 -14.43 -19.17
CA THR A 217 33.13 -13.54 -18.09
C THR A 217 32.78 -14.04 -16.69
N CYS A 218 31.85 -15.00 -16.59
CA CYS A 218 31.42 -15.61 -15.34
C CYS A 218 32.42 -16.69 -14.91
N ARG A 219 32.52 -16.94 -13.59
CA ARG A 219 33.37 -17.99 -13.01
C ARG A 219 32.54 -18.98 -12.21
N MET A 220 32.86 -20.27 -12.32
CA MET A 220 32.32 -21.29 -11.45
C MET A 220 33.07 -21.27 -10.10
N THR A 221 32.34 -21.41 -9.00
CA THR A 221 32.90 -21.42 -7.64
C THR A 221 32.20 -22.45 -6.78
N ARG A 222 32.73 -22.74 -5.57
CA ARG A 222 32.04 -23.59 -4.58
C ARG A 222 30.69 -23.01 -4.11
N ASP A 223 30.47 -21.72 -4.31
CA ASP A 223 29.23 -20.99 -3.99
C ASP A 223 28.42 -20.65 -5.26
N GLY A 224 28.41 -21.56 -6.24
CA GLY A 224 27.66 -21.43 -7.50
C GLY A 224 28.37 -20.58 -8.56
N ILE A 225 27.59 -20.09 -9.54
CA ILE A 225 28.08 -19.22 -10.61
C ILE A 225 28.30 -17.80 -10.04
N VAL A 226 29.47 -17.23 -10.30
CA VAL A 226 29.77 -15.83 -9.98
C VAL A 226 29.89 -15.02 -11.26
N THR A 227 28.92 -14.13 -11.45
CA THR A 227 28.96 -13.07 -12.47
C THR A 227 29.80 -11.88 -11.97
N PRO A 228 30.38 -11.06 -12.87
CA PRO A 228 30.95 -9.76 -12.50
C PRO A 228 30.01 -8.88 -11.65
N ALA A 229 28.71 -8.84 -11.98
CA ALA A 229 27.73 -8.12 -11.17
C ALA A 229 27.56 -8.70 -9.75
N LEU A 230 27.57 -10.03 -9.59
CA LEU A 230 27.43 -10.70 -8.30
C LEU A 230 28.69 -10.59 -7.43
N GLU A 231 29.88 -10.60 -8.03
CA GLU A 231 31.14 -10.38 -7.31
C GLU A 231 31.18 -9.00 -6.63
N ASN A 232 30.71 -7.96 -7.34
CA ASN A 232 30.56 -6.62 -6.79
C ASN A 232 29.51 -6.56 -5.65
N LEU A 233 28.43 -7.34 -5.74
CA LEU A 233 27.40 -7.43 -4.70
C LEU A 233 27.89 -8.16 -3.44
N ARG A 234 28.60 -9.28 -3.61
CA ARG A 234 29.23 -10.05 -2.52
C ARG A 234 30.29 -9.19 -1.81
N SER A 235 31.13 -8.49 -2.57
CA SER A 235 32.14 -7.55 -2.04
C SER A 235 31.54 -6.38 -1.25
N ALA A 236 30.33 -5.93 -1.62
CA ALA A 236 29.59 -4.89 -0.90
C ALA A 236 28.78 -5.41 0.31
N GLY A 237 28.84 -6.72 0.63
CA GLY A 237 28.07 -7.33 1.72
C GLY A 237 26.56 -7.33 1.52
N LYS A 238 26.07 -7.21 0.28
CA LYS A 238 24.64 -7.03 -0.06
C LYS A 238 23.88 -8.34 -0.37
N THR A 239 24.55 -9.48 -0.29
CA THR A 239 24.00 -10.81 -0.60
C THR A 239 24.32 -11.81 0.51
N ARG A 240 23.43 -12.76 0.76
CA ARG A 240 23.71 -13.91 1.64
C ARG A 240 24.61 -14.91 0.90
N VAL A 241 25.54 -15.55 1.61
CA VAL A 241 26.39 -16.62 1.07
C VAL A 241 25.68 -17.96 1.29
N GLY A 242 25.57 -18.78 0.25
CA GLY A 242 24.87 -20.07 0.26
C GLY A 242 23.53 -20.05 -0.48
N GLY A 243 23.20 -21.18 -1.13
CA GLY A 243 21.99 -21.36 -1.92
C GLY A 243 20.74 -21.69 -1.08
N MET A 244 19.91 -22.63 -1.57
CA MET A 244 18.62 -23.07 -0.98
C MET A 244 18.61 -23.40 0.53
N ARG A 245 19.76 -23.60 1.18
CA ARG A 245 19.86 -23.85 2.64
C ARG A 245 19.69 -22.57 3.48
N ASN A 246 19.82 -21.39 2.87
CA ASN A 246 19.51 -20.13 3.53
C ASN A 246 18.00 -19.95 3.68
N ALA A 247 17.55 -19.69 4.91
CA ALA A 247 16.22 -19.14 5.14
C ALA A 247 16.04 -17.84 4.31
N PRO A 248 14.84 -17.53 3.81
CA PRO A 248 14.62 -16.33 3.01
C PRO A 248 15.01 -15.05 3.78
N LEU A 249 15.47 -13.99 3.10
CA LEU A 249 15.29 -12.65 3.68
C LEU A 249 13.77 -12.44 3.75
N PRO A 250 13.22 -11.98 4.89
CA PRO A 250 11.79 -11.88 5.04
C PRO A 250 11.13 -11.00 3.95
N THR A 251 10.21 -11.59 3.19
CA THR A 251 9.45 -10.92 2.12
C THR A 251 8.76 -9.68 2.69
N SER A 252 9.10 -8.51 2.13
CA SER A 252 8.89 -7.22 2.79
C SER A 252 7.74 -6.42 2.16
N LEU A 253 6.51 -6.65 2.65
CA LEU A 253 5.30 -6.02 2.14
C LEU A 253 5.04 -4.66 2.82
N PRO A 254 4.89 -3.54 2.09
CA PRO A 254 4.68 -2.22 2.69
C PRO A 254 3.32 -2.14 3.41
N MET A 255 3.31 -1.50 4.59
CA MET A 255 2.12 -1.33 5.43
C MET A 255 1.87 0.14 5.78
N THR A 256 0.61 0.48 6.04
CA THR A 256 0.24 1.78 6.62
C THR A 256 0.57 1.80 8.12
N GLY A 257 1.79 2.19 8.49
CA GLY A 257 2.27 2.18 9.88
C GLY A 257 1.30 2.80 10.89
N ALA A 258 0.72 3.95 10.57
CA ALA A 258 -0.23 4.67 11.43
C ALA A 258 -1.53 3.88 11.76
N GLN A 259 -1.79 2.75 11.11
CA GLN A 259 -2.90 1.84 11.41
C GLN A 259 -2.48 0.64 12.27
N ILE A 260 -1.24 0.58 12.75
CA ILE A 260 -0.69 -0.54 13.52
C ILE A 260 -0.14 -0.01 14.84
N VAL A 261 -0.57 -0.64 15.92
CA VAL A 261 0.00 -0.42 17.26
C VAL A 261 0.67 -1.67 17.80
N PHE A 262 1.64 -1.47 18.69
CA PHE A 262 2.49 -2.47 19.31
C PHE A 262 2.55 -2.26 20.82
N ALA A 263 2.63 -3.35 21.59
CA ALA A 263 2.98 -3.35 23.01
C ALA A 263 3.96 -4.49 23.27
N VAL A 264 5.02 -4.25 24.06
CA VAL A 264 6.05 -5.26 24.34
C VAL A 264 5.49 -6.37 25.23
N ASP A 265 5.98 -7.59 25.04
CA ASP A 265 5.69 -8.72 25.92
C ASP A 265 6.82 -8.89 26.94
N GLY A 266 6.77 -8.15 28.05
CA GLY A 266 7.87 -8.06 29.04
C GLY A 266 8.25 -9.39 29.74
N GLU A 267 7.43 -10.43 29.60
CA GLU A 267 7.71 -11.79 30.08
C GLU A 267 8.42 -12.68 29.03
N ALA A 268 8.60 -12.18 27.81
CA ALA A 268 9.25 -12.92 26.72
C ALA A 268 10.77 -12.83 26.80
N ALA A 269 11.45 -13.97 26.64
CA ALA A 269 12.88 -14.00 26.36
C ALA A 269 13.20 -13.31 25.01
N GLU A 270 14.38 -12.70 24.91
CA GLU A 270 14.85 -12.10 23.66
C GLU A 270 14.97 -13.17 22.55
N PRO A 271 14.59 -12.86 21.29
CA PRO A 271 14.73 -13.80 20.18
C PRO A 271 16.21 -14.09 19.93
N THR A 272 16.64 -15.32 20.16
CA THR A 272 17.95 -15.84 19.76
C THR A 272 17.80 -16.59 18.44
N ASP A 273 18.79 -16.48 17.54
CA ASP A 273 18.81 -17.10 16.20
C ASP A 273 17.56 -16.80 15.34
N SER A 274 17.11 -15.55 15.36
CA SER A 274 15.90 -15.13 14.65
C SER A 274 16.18 -14.83 13.16
N PRO A 275 15.39 -15.34 12.20
CA PRO A 275 15.62 -15.10 10.76
C PRO A 275 15.39 -13.63 10.31
N PHE A 276 14.96 -12.76 11.25
CA PHE A 276 14.77 -11.32 11.07
C PHE A 276 15.94 -10.47 11.60
N GLU A 277 17.03 -11.08 12.06
CA GLU A 277 18.22 -10.37 12.53
C GLU A 277 18.93 -9.62 11.38
N GLU A 278 19.26 -8.35 11.63
CA GLU A 278 19.85 -7.42 10.66
C GLU A 278 20.82 -6.50 11.39
N LYS A 279 22.06 -6.38 10.88
CA LYS A 279 23.09 -5.53 11.50
C LYS A 279 22.61 -4.08 11.57
N GLY A 280 22.61 -3.51 12.77
CA GLY A 280 22.09 -2.15 13.02
C GLY A 280 20.59 -2.10 13.33
N ARG A 281 19.93 -3.23 13.59
CA ARG A 281 18.54 -3.30 14.07
C ARG A 281 18.43 -4.22 15.30
N ARG A 282 17.34 -4.08 16.05
CA ARG A 282 16.99 -4.94 17.21
C ARG A 282 15.58 -5.49 17.05
N LEU A 283 15.33 -6.67 17.63
CA LEU A 283 14.04 -7.36 17.61
C LEU A 283 13.38 -7.31 18.99
N TYR A 284 12.10 -6.99 19.02
CA TYR A 284 11.28 -6.94 20.23
C TYR A 284 10.09 -7.89 20.08
N VAL A 285 9.86 -8.74 21.08
CA VAL A 285 8.66 -9.58 21.15
C VAL A 285 7.51 -8.74 21.70
N GLY A 286 6.32 -8.90 21.13
CA GLY A 286 5.16 -8.16 21.61
C GLY A 286 3.86 -8.55 20.93
N TYR A 287 2.84 -7.74 21.18
CA TYR A 287 1.52 -7.86 20.60
C TYR A 287 1.27 -6.73 19.64
N LEU A 288 0.67 -7.06 18.51
CA LEU A 288 0.39 -6.16 17.40
C LEU A 288 -1.10 -6.13 17.13
N LYS A 289 -1.64 -4.93 16.89
CA LYS A 289 -3.04 -4.75 16.50
C LYS A 289 -3.17 -3.77 15.34
N PRO A 290 -3.50 -4.25 14.13
CA PRO A 290 -3.98 -3.40 13.05
C PRO A 290 -5.37 -2.84 13.38
N THR A 291 -5.68 -1.63 12.91
CA THR A 291 -6.99 -1.01 13.06
C THR A 291 -8.09 -1.93 12.51
N ALA A 292 -9.13 -2.19 13.32
CA ALA A 292 -10.22 -3.13 13.01
C ALA A 292 -9.79 -4.58 12.71
N LYS A 293 -8.74 -5.09 13.39
CA LYS A 293 -8.36 -6.52 13.40
C LYS A 293 -8.05 -7.02 14.83
N ARG A 294 -7.96 -8.35 14.96
CA ARG A 294 -7.60 -9.03 16.22
C ARG A 294 -6.17 -8.69 16.65
N ILE A 295 -5.90 -8.81 17.95
CA ILE A 295 -4.55 -8.80 18.51
C ILE A 295 -3.80 -10.05 18.00
N ILE A 296 -2.52 -9.92 17.67
CA ILE A 296 -1.65 -11.04 17.29
C ILE A 296 -0.29 -10.86 17.97
N ARG A 297 0.27 -11.91 18.58
CA ARG A 297 1.64 -11.90 19.13
C ARG A 297 2.65 -12.09 18.00
N GLY A 298 3.71 -11.30 17.96
CA GLY A 298 4.73 -11.33 16.90
C GLY A 298 6.00 -10.54 17.25
N LEU A 299 6.83 -10.30 16.24
CA LEU A 299 8.12 -9.60 16.37
C LEU A 299 8.06 -8.20 15.74
N LEU A 300 8.74 -7.23 16.36
CA LEU A 300 8.97 -5.88 15.83
C LEU A 300 10.47 -5.63 15.66
N SER A 301 10.91 -5.29 14.44
CA SER A 301 12.27 -4.89 14.11
C SER A 301 12.38 -3.37 14.03
N LEU A 302 13.23 -2.76 14.88
CA LEU A 302 13.51 -1.32 14.92
C LEU A 302 15.01 -1.04 14.66
N PRO A 303 15.40 0.17 14.21
CA PRO A 303 16.80 0.60 14.18
C PRO A 303 17.45 0.48 15.58
N ALA A 304 18.76 0.18 15.62
CA ALA A 304 19.47 -0.03 16.89
C ALA A 304 19.76 1.28 17.65
N ASP A 305 19.63 2.43 17.00
CA ASP A 305 19.66 3.80 17.55
C ASP A 305 18.30 4.28 18.06
N THR A 306 17.19 3.66 17.64
CA THR A 306 15.86 3.93 18.22
C THR A 306 15.81 3.44 19.67
N PRO A 307 15.35 4.27 20.63
CA PRO A 307 15.18 3.85 22.03
C PRO A 307 14.33 2.57 22.15
N PRO A 308 14.69 1.63 23.03
CA PRO A 308 13.91 0.41 23.21
C PRO A 308 12.52 0.76 23.78
N PRO A 309 11.42 0.27 23.17
CA PRO A 309 10.11 0.39 23.80
C PRO A 309 10.08 -0.41 25.11
N SER A 310 9.53 0.15 26.18
CA SER A 310 9.15 -0.61 27.39
C SER A 310 7.76 -1.23 27.26
N ASP A 311 7.48 -2.20 28.12
CA ASP A 311 6.19 -2.87 28.28
C ASP A 311 5.13 -2.00 29.00
N ASP A 312 5.52 -0.87 29.58
CA ASP A 312 4.60 0.09 30.23
C ASP A 312 3.72 0.89 29.25
N PHE A 313 3.94 0.83 27.93
CA PHE A 313 3.26 1.69 26.95
C PHE A 313 2.81 0.96 25.66
N VAL A 314 1.84 1.57 24.96
CA VAL A 314 1.44 1.19 23.59
C VAL A 314 2.03 2.18 22.59
N TYR A 315 2.60 1.69 21.50
CA TYR A 315 3.28 2.49 20.48
C TYR A 315 2.61 2.37 19.13
N GLN A 316 2.44 3.49 18.42
CA GLN A 316 2.06 3.52 17.01
C GLN A 316 3.32 3.41 16.14
N LEU A 317 3.26 2.59 15.09
CA LEU A 317 4.38 2.39 14.16
C LEU A 317 4.43 3.50 13.11
N SER A 318 5.62 4.00 12.77
CA SER A 318 5.81 5.02 11.73
C SER A 318 7.16 4.88 10.99
N GLY A 319 7.41 5.76 10.01
CA GLY A 319 8.44 5.55 9.00
C GLY A 319 8.01 4.55 7.92
N ALA A 320 8.96 3.85 7.29
CA ALA A 320 8.68 2.87 6.23
C ALA A 320 8.28 1.50 6.82
N VAL A 321 7.10 1.43 7.44
CA VAL A 321 6.59 0.22 8.09
C VAL A 321 6.28 -0.87 7.06
N ARG A 322 6.78 -2.10 7.28
CA ARG A 322 6.59 -3.25 6.38
C ARG A 322 6.39 -4.55 7.15
N LEU A 323 5.49 -5.41 6.68
CA LEU A 323 5.39 -6.80 7.14
C LEU A 323 6.56 -7.59 6.56
N LEU A 324 7.22 -8.38 7.40
CA LEU A 324 8.32 -9.27 7.07
C LEU A 324 7.79 -10.71 7.19
N LEU A 325 7.85 -11.49 6.10
CA LEU A 325 7.37 -12.88 6.05
C LEU A 325 8.48 -13.86 5.68
N THR A 326 8.71 -14.90 6.48
CA THR A 326 9.53 -16.06 6.08
C THR A 326 8.64 -17.21 5.66
N ASP A 327 9.05 -18.00 4.67
CA ASP A 327 8.43 -19.29 4.38
C ASP A 327 8.48 -20.26 5.57
N PRO A 328 7.56 -21.24 5.64
CA PRO A 328 7.76 -22.42 6.45
C PRO A 328 8.93 -23.24 5.89
N ILE A 329 9.76 -23.79 6.77
CA ILE A 329 10.91 -24.64 6.42
C ILE A 329 10.70 -26.00 7.08
N GLY A 330 10.49 -27.04 6.26
CA GLY A 330 10.14 -28.38 6.76
C GLY A 330 8.85 -28.36 7.58
N THR A 331 8.93 -28.76 8.85
CA THR A 331 7.79 -28.76 9.79
C THR A 331 7.64 -27.46 10.59
N ALA A 332 8.56 -26.49 10.45
CA ALA A 332 8.48 -25.22 11.16
C ALA A 332 7.41 -24.30 10.54
N GLN A 333 6.63 -23.62 11.39
CA GLN A 333 5.63 -22.65 10.94
C GLN A 333 6.29 -21.43 10.27
N ALA A 334 5.55 -20.77 9.37
CA ALA A 334 5.97 -19.54 8.73
C ALA A 334 6.09 -18.39 9.76
N TYR A 335 7.31 -18.02 10.11
CA TYR A 335 7.54 -16.87 11.00
C TYR A 335 7.24 -15.54 10.29
N TRP A 336 6.93 -14.52 11.09
CA TRP A 336 6.69 -13.16 10.60
C TRP A 336 7.08 -12.12 11.65
N ALA A 337 7.42 -10.93 11.17
CA ALA A 337 7.73 -9.75 11.98
C ALA A 337 7.19 -8.49 11.29
N ILE A 338 7.24 -7.35 11.96
CA ILE A 338 7.04 -6.04 11.33
C ILE A 338 8.34 -5.24 11.45
N ARG A 339 8.80 -4.65 10.34
CA ARG A 339 9.84 -3.62 10.32
C ARG A 339 9.17 -2.26 10.48
N ALA A 340 9.65 -1.42 11.38
CA ALA A 340 9.29 0.00 11.45
C ALA A 340 10.56 0.83 11.68
N ASP A 341 10.62 2.07 11.19
CA ASP A 341 11.82 2.89 11.43
C ASP A 341 11.66 3.73 12.71
N VAL A 342 10.44 4.13 13.04
CA VAL A 342 10.13 4.95 14.21
C VAL A 342 8.94 4.35 14.95
N VAL A 343 8.99 4.39 16.28
CA VAL A 343 7.85 4.14 17.17
C VAL A 343 7.47 5.42 17.88
N THR A 344 6.17 5.68 17.99
CA THR A 344 5.62 6.84 18.70
C THR A 344 4.78 6.32 19.86
N GLN A 345 5.13 6.64 21.10
CA GLN A 345 4.29 6.36 22.27
C GLN A 345 2.91 6.99 22.05
N LEU A 346 1.85 6.19 22.20
CA LEU A 346 0.49 6.71 22.30
C LEU A 346 0.21 7.12 23.74
N ASN A 347 -0.53 8.22 23.89
CA ASN A 347 -1.05 8.60 25.20
C ASN A 347 -2.08 7.57 25.69
N GLY A 348 -2.31 7.54 27.00
CA GLY A 348 -3.18 6.53 27.64
C GLY A 348 -4.59 6.39 27.02
N LEU A 349 -5.21 7.48 26.55
CA LEU A 349 -6.54 7.44 25.93
C LEU A 349 -6.51 6.85 24.52
N ASP A 350 -5.52 7.22 23.70
CA ASP A 350 -5.37 6.61 22.38
C ASP A 350 -4.88 5.15 22.47
N ALA A 351 -4.09 4.81 23.49
CA ALA A 351 -3.72 3.44 23.83
C ALA A 351 -4.95 2.60 24.22
N GLU A 352 -5.80 3.08 25.13
CA GLU A 352 -7.08 2.43 25.51
C GLU A 352 -7.96 2.20 24.28
N ARG A 353 -8.16 3.23 23.44
CA ARG A 353 -9.00 3.18 22.23
C ARG A 353 -8.52 2.17 21.18
N THR A 354 -7.26 1.75 21.22
CA THR A 354 -6.80 0.64 20.36
C THR A 354 -7.37 -0.71 20.82
N GLY A 355 -7.63 -0.89 22.11
CA GLY A 355 -7.91 -2.19 22.71
C GLY A 355 -6.75 -3.19 22.53
N LEU A 356 -5.51 -2.69 22.60
CA LEU A 356 -4.28 -3.47 22.80
C LEU A 356 -3.73 -3.29 24.24
N TRP A 357 -4.35 -2.39 25.01
CA TRP A 357 -3.98 -2.05 26.39
C TRP A 357 -4.00 -3.29 27.31
N ARG A 358 -3.04 -3.35 28.24
CA ARG A 358 -2.90 -4.38 29.28
C ARG A 358 -2.95 -3.70 30.66
N PRO A 359 -3.38 -4.36 31.74
CA PRO A 359 -3.42 -3.77 33.09
C PRO A 359 -2.06 -3.23 33.61
N SER A 360 -0.95 -3.67 33.03
CA SER A 360 0.41 -3.21 33.35
C SER A 360 0.80 -1.87 32.69
N VAL A 361 0.02 -1.37 31.74
CA VAL A 361 0.38 -0.25 30.85
C VAL A 361 -0.01 1.10 31.49
N ALA A 362 0.99 1.93 31.76
CA ALA A 362 0.86 3.20 32.46
C ALA A 362 0.13 4.28 31.63
N LEU A 363 -0.68 5.09 32.32
CA LEU A 363 -1.24 6.31 31.75
C LEU A 363 -0.21 7.45 31.85
N ASP A 364 -0.03 8.21 30.77
CA ASP A 364 0.89 9.36 30.71
C ASP A 364 0.77 10.30 31.92
N ALA A 365 1.89 10.57 32.57
CA ALA A 365 2.03 11.73 33.45
C ALA A 365 1.91 13.02 32.62
N PRO A 366 1.22 14.07 33.13
CA PRO A 366 0.87 15.24 32.32
C PRO A 366 2.10 16.05 31.90
N VAL A 367 2.47 15.95 30.62
CA VAL A 367 3.47 16.79 29.97
C VAL A 367 2.96 18.24 29.94
N SER A 368 3.79 19.19 30.36
CA SER A 368 3.44 20.61 30.33
C SER A 368 3.41 21.13 28.88
N ALA A 369 2.38 21.89 28.52
CA ALA A 369 2.17 22.37 27.16
C ALA A 369 3.30 23.29 26.66
N PRO A 370 3.73 23.17 25.39
CA PRO A 370 4.73 24.06 24.82
C PRO A 370 4.15 25.46 24.56
N ALA A 371 4.93 26.49 24.88
CA ALA A 371 4.58 27.88 24.57
C ALA A 371 4.70 28.16 23.05
N PRO A 372 3.86 29.04 22.48
CA PRO A 372 3.86 29.33 21.05
C PRO A 372 5.11 30.09 20.59
N ALA A 373 5.65 29.71 19.43
CA ALA A 373 6.88 30.28 18.90
C ALA A 373 6.68 31.68 18.29
N GLN A 374 7.48 32.66 18.73
CA GLN A 374 7.67 33.93 18.02
C GLN A 374 8.71 33.75 16.90
N ARG A 375 8.47 34.42 15.77
CA ARG A 375 9.40 34.50 14.63
C ARG A 375 10.24 35.78 14.74
N GLN A 376 11.55 35.71 14.50
CA GLN A 376 12.22 36.46 13.40
C GLN A 376 13.75 36.29 13.36
N ALA A 377 14.28 36.47 12.14
CA ALA A 377 15.60 36.97 11.74
C ALA A 377 16.92 36.42 12.37
N SER A 378 17.69 35.79 11.49
CA SER A 378 19.16 35.68 11.38
C SER A 378 20.04 36.70 12.14
N GLU A 379 21.18 36.24 12.72
CA GLU A 379 22.51 36.40 12.08
C GLU A 379 23.67 35.61 12.75
N ARG A 380 24.70 35.28 11.94
CA ARG A 380 26.10 34.90 12.29
C ARG A 380 26.40 33.57 13.04
N ARG A 381 27.69 33.18 12.97
CA ARG A 381 28.32 31.89 13.33
C ARG A 381 29.85 32.12 13.50
N PRO A 382 30.61 31.33 14.27
CA PRO A 382 30.44 30.83 15.65
C PRO A 382 31.43 31.55 16.62
N PRO A 383 31.64 31.11 17.87
CA PRO A 383 32.65 30.06 18.13
C PRO A 383 32.17 29.00 19.15
N ALA A 384 33.01 27.99 19.44
CA ALA A 384 32.65 26.84 20.28
C ALA A 384 33.18 26.96 21.72
N VAL A 385 32.30 26.72 22.72
CA VAL A 385 32.65 26.40 24.12
C VAL A 385 31.66 25.35 24.65
N SER A 386 32.14 24.53 25.59
CA SER A 386 31.53 23.39 26.30
C SER A 386 30.01 23.36 26.53
N ALA A 387 29.43 22.16 26.44
CA ALA A 387 28.03 21.89 26.77
C ALA A 387 27.74 22.04 28.30
N PRO A 388 26.59 22.65 28.70
CA PRO A 388 26.19 22.73 30.11
C PRO A 388 25.57 21.40 30.59
N GLN A 389 25.99 20.90 31.75
CA GLN A 389 25.29 19.78 32.40
C GLN A 389 23.95 20.24 33.00
N VAL A 390 22.84 19.64 32.56
CA VAL A 390 21.52 19.86 33.14
C VAL A 390 21.40 19.09 34.45
N ARG A 391 21.28 19.80 35.57
CA ARG A 391 20.98 19.19 36.89
C ARG A 391 19.54 18.66 36.89
N GLY A 392 19.38 17.34 36.82
CA GLY A 392 18.08 16.68 36.91
C GLY A 392 17.35 16.99 38.23
N VAL A 393 16.08 17.38 38.13
CA VAL A 393 15.20 17.63 39.29
C VAL A 393 14.46 16.33 39.62
N ARG A 394 14.74 15.72 40.78
CA ARG A 394 14.03 14.52 41.25
C ARG A 394 12.52 14.77 41.39
N SER A 395 11.73 13.76 41.06
CA SER A 395 10.30 13.70 41.32
C SER A 395 9.96 13.92 42.81
N ARG A 396 8.71 14.30 43.08
CA ARG A 396 8.21 14.46 44.46
C ARG A 396 8.27 13.15 45.23
N GLN A 397 7.97 12.02 44.58
CA GLN A 397 8.00 10.69 45.19
C GLN A 397 9.43 10.22 45.48
N ALA A 398 10.38 10.34 44.54
CA ALA A 398 11.78 10.03 44.82
C ALA A 398 12.40 10.94 45.90
N THR A 399 11.99 12.22 45.94
CA THR A 399 12.40 13.16 47.00
C THR A 399 11.83 12.76 48.37
N ALA A 400 10.58 12.28 48.44
CA ALA A 400 9.97 11.80 49.67
C ALA A 400 10.58 10.46 50.12
N LEU A 401 10.81 9.54 49.17
CA LEU A 401 11.49 8.26 49.38
C LEU A 401 12.90 8.45 49.94
N ARG A 402 13.73 9.32 49.32
CA ARG A 402 15.08 9.63 49.82
C ARG A 402 15.04 10.19 51.25
N LYS A 403 14.08 11.08 51.57
CA LYS A 403 13.89 11.60 52.95
C LYS A 403 13.55 10.47 53.95
N GLY A 404 12.69 9.53 53.56
CA GLY A 404 12.36 8.35 54.37
C GLY A 404 13.57 7.44 54.61
N LEU A 405 14.35 7.14 53.56
CA LEU A 405 15.57 6.34 53.67
C LEU A 405 16.66 7.01 54.52
N VAL A 406 16.82 8.34 54.43
CA VAL A 406 17.69 9.10 55.34
C VAL A 406 17.22 9.00 56.81
N MET A 407 15.91 8.96 57.08
CA MET A 407 15.39 8.75 58.43
C MET A 407 15.69 7.33 58.95
N VAL A 408 15.63 6.32 58.08
CA VAL A 408 16.00 4.94 58.41
C VAL A 408 17.50 4.81 58.69
N ALA A 409 18.34 5.43 57.85
CA ALA A 409 19.80 5.50 58.04
C ALA A 409 20.18 6.14 59.38
N ARG A 410 19.57 7.29 59.73
CA ARG A 410 19.79 8.02 61.00
C ARG A 410 19.33 7.26 62.26
N ARG A 411 18.60 6.15 62.11
CA ARG A 411 18.10 5.31 63.21
C ARG A 411 18.82 3.96 63.32
N GLY A 412 19.92 3.75 62.58
CA GLY A 412 20.64 2.47 62.56
C GLY A 412 19.82 1.30 62.01
N GLY A 413 18.73 1.58 61.28
CA GLY A 413 17.75 0.56 60.88
C GLY A 413 17.83 0.16 59.41
N THR A 414 17.05 -0.87 59.07
CA THR A 414 16.61 -1.22 57.71
C THR A 414 15.07 -1.13 57.64
N THR A 415 14.49 -1.23 56.45
CA THR A 415 13.04 -1.08 56.23
C THR A 415 12.53 -1.98 55.12
N THR A 416 11.22 -2.26 55.06
CA THR A 416 10.58 -2.88 53.88
C THR A 416 9.78 -1.86 53.08
N TRP A 417 9.42 -2.21 51.83
CA TRP A 417 8.51 -1.38 51.02
C TRP A 417 7.15 -1.14 51.68
N GLN A 418 6.61 -2.13 52.39
CA GLN A 418 5.36 -1.99 53.16
C GLN A 418 5.46 -0.89 54.23
N GLN A 419 6.59 -0.85 54.96
CA GLN A 419 6.86 0.16 55.99
C GLN A 419 7.14 1.55 55.39
N LEU A 420 7.72 1.62 54.18
CA LEU A 420 7.90 2.87 53.44
C LEU A 420 6.56 3.41 52.92
N ALA A 421 5.73 2.58 52.29
CA ALA A 421 4.40 2.96 51.81
C ALA A 421 3.48 3.45 52.95
N GLN A 422 3.55 2.82 54.13
CA GLN A 422 2.82 3.27 55.32
C GLN A 422 3.30 4.62 55.88
N ARG A 423 4.56 5.03 55.65
CA ARG A 423 5.16 6.24 56.23
C ARG A 423 5.28 7.43 55.27
N ILE A 424 5.24 7.19 53.96
CA ILE A 424 5.62 8.17 52.94
C ILE A 424 4.48 8.45 51.98
N ASP A 425 3.95 7.41 51.32
CA ASP A 425 2.91 7.52 50.31
C ASP A 425 2.13 6.20 50.20
N PRO A 426 0.84 6.17 50.62
CA PRO A 426 -0.09 5.07 50.44
C PRO A 426 -0.19 4.47 49.03
N GLY A 427 0.19 5.20 47.97
CA GLY A 427 0.17 4.71 46.59
C GLY A 427 1.29 3.72 46.26
N LEU A 428 2.42 3.74 46.97
CA LEU A 428 3.62 2.95 46.65
C LEU A 428 3.38 1.42 46.71
N ARG A 429 2.35 0.96 47.41
CA ARG A 429 1.93 -0.46 47.51
C ARG A 429 1.16 -0.97 46.28
N HIS A 430 0.86 -0.11 45.31
CA HIS A 430 0.19 -0.46 44.05
C HIS A 430 1.11 -0.33 42.82
N LEU A 431 2.40 -0.01 43.03
CA LEU A 431 3.38 0.15 41.95
C LEU A 431 4.04 -1.17 41.55
N SER A 432 4.36 -1.30 40.26
CA SER A 432 5.10 -2.45 39.72
C SER A 432 6.54 -2.51 40.26
N ALA A 433 7.16 -3.70 40.23
CA ALA A 433 8.56 -3.87 40.63
C ALA A 433 9.52 -2.95 39.83
N ASN A 434 9.23 -2.70 38.55
CA ASN A 434 9.97 -1.78 37.70
C ASN A 434 9.79 -0.33 38.13
N SER A 435 8.56 0.10 38.46
CA SER A 435 8.31 1.44 39.01
C SER A 435 9.03 1.67 40.34
N LEU A 436 9.05 0.64 41.21
CA LEU A 436 9.76 0.68 42.49
C LEU A 436 11.30 0.69 42.32
N ARG A 437 11.84 -0.06 41.35
CA ARG A 437 13.26 0.01 40.94
C ARG A 437 13.63 1.43 40.48
N ASN A 438 12.86 1.99 39.55
CA ASN A 438 13.13 3.30 38.95
C ASN A 438 13.06 4.42 40.01
N LEU A 439 12.11 4.34 40.95
CA LEU A 439 12.04 5.26 42.09
C LEU A 439 13.25 5.17 43.04
N LEU A 440 13.86 3.99 43.22
CA LEU A 440 15.10 3.86 44.00
C LEU A 440 16.30 4.49 43.26
N VAL A 441 16.43 4.25 41.95
CA VAL A 441 17.46 4.84 41.09
C VAL A 441 17.36 6.37 41.11
N GLU A 442 16.16 6.93 40.91
CA GLU A 442 15.92 8.38 40.99
C GLU A 442 16.14 8.94 42.41
N ALA A 443 15.76 8.19 43.45
CA ALA A 443 15.96 8.60 44.83
C ALA A 443 17.45 8.66 45.21
N ASP A 444 18.31 7.79 44.66
CA ASP A 444 19.75 7.76 44.95
C ASP A 444 20.59 8.69 44.05
N HIS A 445 20.22 8.94 42.79
CA HIS A 445 20.92 9.91 41.94
C HIS A 445 20.91 11.36 42.49
N PRO A 446 21.93 12.18 42.21
CA PRO A 446 23.26 11.75 41.81
C PRO A 446 23.94 11.02 42.96
N VAL A 447 24.58 9.89 42.65
CA VAL A 447 25.56 9.27 43.54
C VAL A 447 26.76 10.22 43.60
N SER A 448 27.21 10.56 44.81
CA SER A 448 28.48 11.29 44.97
C SER A 448 29.60 10.26 45.09
N GLU A 449 30.81 10.60 44.65
CA GLU A 449 31.89 9.65 44.30
C GLU A 449 32.32 8.68 45.42
N ASN A 450 31.92 8.91 46.67
CA ASN A 450 32.19 8.03 47.82
C ASN A 450 30.92 7.64 48.63
N ALA A 451 29.72 7.82 48.07
CA ALA A 451 28.45 7.58 48.77
C ALA A 451 27.80 6.26 48.39
N VAL A 452 27.61 5.37 49.38
CA VAL A 452 26.81 4.15 49.23
C VAL A 452 25.33 4.52 49.02
N PRO A 453 24.63 3.90 48.05
CA PRO A 453 23.21 4.17 47.80
C PRO A 453 22.30 3.77 48.97
N LEU A 454 21.32 4.60 49.30
CA LEU A 454 20.40 4.40 50.41
C LEU A 454 19.36 3.31 50.15
N SER A 455 19.12 2.96 48.89
CA SER A 455 18.26 1.85 48.46
C SER A 455 18.65 0.49 49.05
N VAL A 456 19.93 0.29 49.45
CA VAL A 456 20.42 -0.95 50.09
C VAL A 456 19.79 -1.18 51.47
N LEU A 457 19.21 -0.15 52.10
CA LEU A 457 18.46 -0.26 53.36
C LEU A 457 17.08 -0.93 53.20
N VAL A 458 16.62 -1.16 51.96
CA VAL A 458 15.30 -1.75 51.68
C VAL A 458 15.40 -3.26 51.53
N LEU A 459 14.58 -3.97 52.30
CA LEU A 459 14.51 -5.43 52.36
C LEU A 459 13.21 -5.95 51.75
N ALA A 460 13.24 -7.21 51.32
CA ALA A 460 12.07 -7.93 50.82
C ALA A 460 11.07 -8.23 51.96
N PRO A 461 9.81 -8.62 51.62
CA PRO A 461 8.86 -9.14 52.60
C PRO A 461 9.48 -10.27 53.45
N GLY A 462 9.21 -10.27 54.75
CA GLY A 462 9.86 -11.16 55.72
C GLY A 462 11.17 -10.63 56.31
N GLY A 463 11.72 -9.51 55.83
CA GLY A 463 12.74 -8.73 56.54
C GLY A 463 14.15 -9.33 56.65
N GLN A 464 14.39 -10.55 56.14
CA GLN A 464 15.70 -11.19 56.13
C GLN A 464 16.39 -11.20 54.75
N LYS A 465 15.62 -11.14 53.64
CA LYS A 465 16.16 -11.15 52.27
C LYS A 465 16.25 -9.75 51.65
N LYS A 466 17.15 -9.57 50.68
CA LYS A 466 17.30 -8.34 49.89
C LYS A 466 16.26 -8.30 48.77
N LEU A 467 16.06 -7.13 48.15
CA LEU A 467 15.22 -7.00 46.96
C LEU A 467 15.87 -7.76 45.78
N PRO A 468 15.11 -8.58 45.01
CA PRO A 468 15.68 -9.38 43.92
C PRO A 468 16.26 -8.52 42.78
N TYR A 469 15.72 -7.32 42.57
CA TYR A 469 16.21 -6.36 41.59
C TYR A 469 17.30 -5.40 42.13
N LEU A 470 17.84 -5.60 43.34
CA LEU A 470 18.86 -4.71 43.90
C LEU A 470 20.13 -4.62 43.03
N GLY A 471 20.60 -5.75 42.50
CA GLY A 471 21.74 -5.76 41.56
C GLY A 471 21.46 -5.03 40.24
N ALA A 472 20.19 -4.87 39.86
CA ALA A 472 19.79 -4.07 38.70
C ALA A 472 19.75 -2.56 39.02
N VAL A 473 19.33 -2.17 40.24
CA VAL A 473 19.42 -0.78 40.73
C VAL A 473 20.88 -0.29 40.76
N LEU A 474 21.81 -1.15 41.22
CA LEU A 474 23.24 -0.79 41.28
C LEU A 474 23.84 -0.50 39.89
N ARG A 475 23.52 -1.33 38.89
CA ARG A 475 23.98 -1.12 37.51
C ARG A 475 23.45 0.18 36.90
N ASP A 476 22.17 0.51 37.12
CA ASP A 476 21.58 1.77 36.63
C ASP A 476 22.24 3.00 37.27
N LEU A 477 22.64 2.89 38.54
CA LEU A 477 23.38 3.92 39.27
C LEU A 477 24.86 4.03 38.87
N GLY A 478 25.34 3.20 37.93
CA GLY A 478 26.74 3.17 37.50
C GLY A 478 27.70 2.51 38.50
N ILE A 479 27.19 1.63 39.37
CA ILE A 479 27.98 0.91 40.38
C ILE A 479 28.14 -0.54 39.94
N ASP A 480 29.38 -1.06 39.95
CA ASP A 480 29.69 -2.45 39.65
C ASP A 480 28.95 -3.40 40.60
N ALA A 481 27.87 -4.00 40.09
CA ALA A 481 27.02 -4.90 40.84
C ALA A 481 27.66 -6.30 40.92
N PRO A 482 27.81 -6.90 42.11
CA PRO A 482 28.39 -8.23 42.25
C PRO A 482 27.62 -9.31 41.48
N VAL A 483 28.35 -10.28 40.93
CA VAL A 483 27.84 -11.23 39.92
C VAL A 483 27.01 -12.35 40.54
N SER A 484 27.34 -12.79 41.76
CA SER A 484 26.58 -13.81 42.51
C SER A 484 25.76 -13.23 43.67
N GLU A 485 24.67 -13.91 44.04
CA GLU A 485 23.86 -13.51 45.20
C GLU A 485 24.68 -13.49 46.50
N ALA A 486 25.60 -14.45 46.69
CA ALA A 486 26.47 -14.53 47.87
C ALA A 486 27.48 -13.37 47.96
N GLU A 487 27.85 -12.75 46.83
CA GLU A 487 28.66 -11.51 46.82
C GLU A 487 27.76 -10.28 47.04
N LEU A 488 26.58 -10.25 46.42
CA LEU A 488 25.62 -9.16 46.62
C LEU A 488 25.19 -9.05 48.09
N GLN A 489 25.02 -10.16 48.80
CA GLN A 489 24.77 -10.17 50.26
C GLN A 489 25.96 -9.62 51.05
N ARG A 490 27.19 -10.06 50.77
CA ARG A 490 28.41 -9.58 51.45
C ARG A 490 28.61 -8.07 51.23
N TRP A 491 28.52 -7.62 49.97
CA TRP A 491 28.58 -6.22 49.58
C TRP A 491 27.48 -5.41 50.28
N SER A 492 26.22 -5.89 50.28
CA SER A 492 25.09 -5.19 50.89
C SER A 492 25.22 -5.03 52.42
N THR A 493 25.86 -5.98 53.10
CA THR A 493 26.07 -5.91 54.55
C THR A 493 27.12 -4.86 54.92
N GLU A 494 28.26 -4.83 54.23
CA GLU A 494 29.28 -3.78 54.41
C GLU A 494 28.78 -2.40 53.96
N ALA A 495 27.99 -2.34 52.89
CA ALA A 495 27.31 -1.14 52.42
C ALA A 495 26.39 -0.54 53.51
N ILE A 496 25.53 -1.35 54.14
CA ILE A 496 24.66 -0.89 55.25
C ILE A 496 25.50 -0.41 56.44
N ARG A 497 26.53 -1.16 56.84
CA ARG A 497 27.43 -0.77 57.94
C ARG A 497 28.05 0.61 57.70
N ARG A 498 28.56 0.86 56.48
CA ARG A 498 29.10 2.18 56.07
C ARG A 498 28.05 3.28 56.13
N ILE A 499 26.82 3.02 55.68
CA ILE A 499 25.72 3.99 55.78
C ILE A 499 25.49 4.35 57.26
N HIS A 500 25.27 3.37 58.14
CA HIS A 500 25.00 3.63 59.55
C HIS A 500 26.13 4.42 60.21
N THR A 501 27.39 3.99 60.10
CA THR A 501 28.54 4.72 60.64
C THR A 501 28.63 6.17 60.12
N SER A 502 28.35 6.40 58.83
CA SER A 502 28.39 7.75 58.23
C SER A 502 27.28 8.70 58.69
N TYR A 503 26.16 8.16 59.19
CA TYR A 503 25.06 8.96 59.77
C TYR A 503 25.14 9.07 61.30
N GLU A 504 25.75 8.10 61.98
CA GLU A 504 26.13 8.20 63.40
C GLU A 504 27.15 9.31 63.63
N GLN A 505 28.23 9.35 62.85
CA GLN A 505 29.24 10.42 62.89
C GLN A 505 28.68 11.82 62.59
N ARG A 506 27.53 11.91 61.90
CA ARG A 506 26.83 13.18 61.64
C ARG A 506 25.84 13.59 62.73
N ASN A 507 25.45 12.66 63.61
CA ASN A 507 24.62 12.96 64.78
C ASN A 507 25.46 13.42 66.00
N THR A 508 26.78 13.18 65.99
CA THR A 508 27.69 13.49 67.12
C THR A 508 28.43 14.83 67.00
N SER A 509 28.15 15.64 65.97
CA SER A 509 28.65 17.02 65.88
C SER A 509 27.84 17.94 66.82
N PRO A 510 28.48 18.71 67.74
CA PRO A 510 27.75 19.51 68.73
C PRO A 510 26.91 20.64 68.12
N LEU A 511 25.79 20.94 68.79
CA LEU A 511 25.00 22.15 68.59
C LEU A 511 25.65 23.35 69.31
N ASN A 512 25.15 24.55 68.99
CA ASN A 512 25.39 25.86 69.63
C ASN A 512 26.56 26.70 69.10
N ALA A 513 26.24 27.61 68.17
CA ALA A 513 26.85 28.93 68.04
C ALA A 513 25.75 29.91 67.56
N GLU A 514 25.60 31.06 68.21
CA GLU A 514 24.53 32.05 67.95
C GLU A 514 24.90 33.03 66.83
N SER A 515 23.92 33.46 66.02
CA SER A 515 23.98 34.63 65.10
C SER A 515 22.64 34.82 64.36
N PRO A 516 22.30 36.02 63.85
CA PRO A 516 21.58 37.03 64.65
C PRO A 516 20.20 37.41 64.06
N PRO A 517 19.38 38.22 64.75
CA PRO A 517 18.08 38.64 64.24
C PRO A 517 18.18 39.76 63.19
N GLY A 518 17.33 39.68 62.16
CA GLY A 518 16.90 40.85 61.40
C GLY A 518 17.54 41.08 60.03
N SER A 519 16.77 40.81 58.97
CA SER A 519 16.82 41.55 57.70
C SER A 519 15.43 41.50 57.07
N PRO A 520 14.83 42.64 56.68
CA PRO A 520 13.41 42.67 56.31
C PRO A 520 13.17 42.04 54.93
N MET A 521 12.27 41.06 54.86
CA MET A 521 11.71 40.64 53.58
C MET A 521 10.88 41.79 53.00
N LEU A 522 11.35 42.37 51.90
CA LEU A 522 10.59 43.35 51.10
C LEU A 522 9.26 42.71 50.66
N THR A 523 8.15 43.17 51.25
CA THR A 523 6.80 42.67 50.99
C THR A 523 6.36 43.06 49.58
N ARG A 524 6.61 42.15 48.62
CA ARG A 524 6.21 42.32 47.23
C ARG A 524 4.68 42.40 47.13
N PRO A 525 4.09 43.47 46.57
CA PRO A 525 2.64 43.63 46.52
C PRO A 525 1.99 42.50 45.69
N PRO A 526 0.81 41.98 46.11
CA PRO A 526 0.10 40.96 45.36
C PRO A 526 -0.38 41.46 43.99
N ASN A 527 -0.20 40.63 42.96
CA ASN A 527 -0.67 40.86 41.59
C ASN A 527 -2.20 41.09 41.54
N GLU A 528 -2.65 41.91 40.61
CA GLU A 528 -4.02 42.42 40.50
C GLU A 528 -5.06 41.30 40.35
N ALA A 529 -4.86 40.36 39.41
CA ALA A 529 -5.71 39.19 39.25
C ALA A 529 -5.82 38.28 40.50
N ASN A 530 -4.84 38.34 41.42
CA ASN A 530 -4.94 37.64 42.71
C ASN A 530 -5.80 38.41 43.74
N ARG A 531 -5.90 39.74 43.62
CA ARG A 531 -6.81 40.58 44.41
C ARG A 531 -8.25 40.45 43.91
N GLU A 532 -8.45 40.43 42.59
CA GLU A 532 -9.76 40.23 41.96
C GLU A 532 -10.39 38.89 42.39
N ASP A 533 -9.69 37.77 42.20
CA ASP A 533 -10.17 36.44 42.63
C ASP A 533 -10.40 36.35 44.14
N ALA A 534 -9.59 37.04 44.95
CA ALA A 534 -9.82 37.13 46.39
C ALA A 534 -11.09 37.95 46.71
N SER A 535 -11.34 39.05 46.00
CA SER A 535 -12.54 39.88 46.17
C SER A 535 -13.82 39.16 45.76
N GLN A 536 -13.76 38.32 44.71
CA GLN A 536 -14.87 37.48 44.27
C GLN A 536 -15.17 36.39 45.31
N LYS A 537 -14.14 35.70 45.81
CA LYS A 537 -14.29 34.71 46.90
C LYS A 537 -14.77 35.34 48.22
N MET A 538 -14.36 36.58 48.52
CA MET A 538 -14.84 37.33 49.69
C MET A 538 -16.34 37.64 49.59
N ARG A 539 -16.81 38.00 48.39
CA ARG A 539 -18.24 38.24 48.11
C ARG A 539 -19.06 36.95 48.25
N LEU A 540 -18.67 35.89 47.56
CA LEU A 540 -19.32 34.57 47.61
C LEU A 540 -19.37 34.01 49.04
N LEU A 541 -18.28 34.13 49.81
CA LEU A 541 -18.23 33.66 51.19
C LEU A 541 -19.14 34.48 52.11
N ARG A 542 -19.30 35.79 51.87
CA ARG A 542 -20.28 36.62 52.60
C ARG A 542 -21.72 36.23 52.25
N GLU A 543 -22.02 36.03 50.97
CA GLU A 543 -23.34 35.61 50.48
C GLU A 543 -23.73 34.25 51.08
N LYS A 544 -22.86 33.23 50.98
CA LYS A 544 -23.07 31.90 51.56
C LYS A 544 -23.18 31.91 53.09
N ILE A 545 -22.42 32.76 53.80
CA ILE A 545 -22.54 32.89 55.26
C ILE A 545 -23.93 33.40 55.68
N GLU A 546 -24.52 34.32 54.92
CA GLU A 546 -25.86 34.84 55.25
C GLU A 546 -26.97 33.86 54.84
N GLU A 547 -26.88 33.24 53.66
CA GLU A 547 -27.75 32.12 53.24
C GLU A 547 -27.79 31.01 54.31
N VAL A 548 -26.61 30.57 54.76
CA VAL A 548 -26.47 29.55 55.81
C VAL A 548 -27.00 30.04 57.17
N ARG A 549 -26.84 31.33 57.52
CA ARG A 549 -27.40 31.90 58.76
C ARG A 549 -28.93 31.84 58.78
N GLN A 550 -29.60 32.15 57.67
CA GLN A 550 -31.06 32.09 57.57
C GLN A 550 -31.60 30.66 57.71
N ILE A 551 -30.84 29.65 57.27
CA ILE A 551 -31.14 28.23 57.45
C ILE A 551 -30.82 27.77 58.89
N ALA A 552 -29.69 28.21 59.46
CA ALA A 552 -29.22 27.84 60.79
C ALA A 552 -30.22 28.19 61.91
N ALA A 553 -30.96 29.29 61.75
CA ALA A 553 -31.95 29.77 62.73
C ALA A 553 -33.19 28.85 62.90
N ARG A 554 -33.26 27.71 62.19
CA ARG A 554 -34.44 26.81 62.15
C ARG A 554 -34.12 25.35 62.47
N GLY A 555 -32.90 25.01 62.91
CA GLY A 555 -32.48 23.62 63.12
C GLY A 555 -31.78 23.40 64.46
N GLU A 556 -32.13 22.32 65.15
CA GLU A 556 -31.50 21.87 66.39
C GLU A 556 -30.56 20.67 66.17
N GLY A 557 -29.73 20.37 67.18
CA GLY A 557 -28.88 19.18 67.22
C GLY A 557 -27.47 19.35 66.62
N ASP A 558 -26.76 18.23 66.51
CA ASP A 558 -25.31 18.20 66.24
C ASP A 558 -24.89 18.86 64.91
N ARG A 559 -25.79 18.84 63.90
CA ARG A 559 -25.60 19.56 62.64
C ARG A 559 -25.55 21.08 62.84
N ALA A 560 -26.40 21.65 63.70
CA ALA A 560 -26.41 23.08 63.99
C ALA A 560 -25.12 23.53 64.69
N ALA A 561 -24.52 22.68 65.52
CA ALA A 561 -23.21 22.94 66.13
C ALA A 561 -22.08 23.00 65.09
N ARG A 562 -22.05 22.05 64.13
CA ARG A 562 -21.09 22.03 63.01
C ARG A 562 -21.27 23.21 62.06
N LEU A 563 -22.53 23.57 61.77
CA LEU A 563 -22.90 24.73 60.97
C LEU A 563 -22.45 26.04 61.63
N THR A 564 -22.74 26.21 62.93
CA THR A 564 -22.32 27.36 63.74
C THR A 564 -20.79 27.49 63.82
N THR A 565 -20.08 26.37 63.94
CA THR A 565 -18.61 26.34 63.93
C THR A 565 -18.06 26.81 62.57
N SER A 566 -18.65 26.33 61.47
CA SER A 566 -18.26 26.72 60.10
C SER A 566 -18.58 28.19 59.80
N LEU A 567 -19.74 28.69 60.24
CA LEU A 567 -20.11 30.11 60.20
C LEU A 567 -19.12 30.98 60.98
N LYS A 568 -18.72 30.58 62.19
CA LYS A 568 -17.75 31.31 63.02
C LYS A 568 -16.36 31.35 62.37
N ALA A 569 -15.92 30.22 61.79
CA ALA A 569 -14.68 30.17 61.01
C ALA A 569 -14.74 31.09 59.78
N GLY A 570 -15.82 31.02 59.00
CA GLY A 570 -16.08 31.87 57.84
C GLY A 570 -16.09 33.37 58.16
N ALA A 571 -16.79 33.78 59.22
CA ALA A 571 -16.85 35.17 59.65
C ALA A 571 -15.48 35.70 60.14
N THR A 572 -14.73 34.89 60.87
CA THR A 572 -13.35 35.21 61.29
C THR A 572 -12.43 35.35 60.07
N HIS A 573 -12.57 34.46 59.08
CA HIS A 573 -11.79 34.48 57.86
C HIS A 573 -12.06 35.70 56.98
N LEU A 574 -13.33 36.15 56.90
CA LEU A 574 -13.68 37.40 56.22
C LEU A 574 -13.02 38.64 56.86
N HIS A 575 -12.84 38.65 58.19
CA HIS A 575 -12.20 39.78 58.89
C HIS A 575 -10.73 39.95 58.47
N HIS A 576 -10.00 38.85 58.21
CA HIS A 576 -8.59 38.89 57.81
C HIS A 576 -8.36 39.21 56.31
N TYR A 577 -9.40 39.41 55.50
CA TYR A 577 -9.27 39.73 54.07
C TYR A 577 -8.47 41.01 53.80
N THR A 578 -8.73 42.07 54.57
CA THR A 578 -8.10 43.39 54.40
C THR A 578 -6.61 43.38 54.69
N ASP A 579 -6.17 42.58 55.67
CA ASP A 579 -4.74 42.36 55.94
C ASP A 579 -4.11 41.40 54.93
N ALA A 580 -4.84 40.36 54.51
CA ALA A 580 -4.36 39.43 53.49
C ALA A 580 -4.01 40.14 52.17
N CYS A 581 -4.79 41.16 51.76
CA CYS A 581 -4.52 41.98 50.57
C CYS A 581 -3.22 42.83 50.61
N LYS A 582 -2.57 42.95 51.79
CA LYS A 582 -1.31 43.70 51.96
C LYS A 582 -0.06 42.88 51.58
N ASP A 583 -0.11 41.55 51.69
CA ASP A 583 1.03 40.65 51.39
C ASP A 583 0.66 39.51 50.42
N ALA A 584 1.58 39.20 49.49
CA ALA A 584 1.36 38.17 48.47
C ALA A 584 1.38 36.73 49.00
N HIS A 585 1.89 36.44 50.20
CA HIS A 585 1.81 35.12 50.83
C HIS A 585 0.57 34.98 51.74
N ALA A 586 0.17 36.05 52.42
CA ALA A 586 -1.08 36.16 53.13
C ALA A 586 -2.28 36.02 52.17
N LEU A 587 -2.31 36.75 51.05
CA LEU A 587 -3.40 36.66 50.07
C LEU A 587 -3.56 35.26 49.46
N ARG A 588 -2.45 34.56 49.21
CA ARG A 588 -2.49 33.18 48.70
C ARG A 588 -3.05 32.19 49.73
N ARG A 589 -2.59 32.26 50.99
CA ARG A 589 -3.18 31.45 52.08
C ARG A 589 -4.66 31.77 52.27
N TRP A 590 -5.03 33.06 52.24
CA TRP A 590 -6.40 33.49 52.41
C TRP A 590 -7.34 32.91 51.35
N ARG A 591 -6.96 32.98 50.06
CA ARG A 591 -7.74 32.42 48.93
C ARG A 591 -7.92 30.91 49.03
N GLU A 592 -6.91 30.20 49.53
CA GLU A 592 -6.93 28.75 49.69
C GLU A 592 -7.93 28.34 50.79
N THR A 593 -7.83 28.95 51.97
CA THR A 593 -8.77 28.76 53.09
C THR A 593 -10.20 29.18 52.72
N SER A 594 -10.38 30.25 51.92
CA SER A 594 -11.71 30.64 51.42
C SER A 594 -12.36 29.56 50.54
N ARG A 595 -11.59 28.81 49.75
CA ARG A 595 -12.13 27.71 48.94
C ARG A 595 -12.62 26.56 49.81
N GLN A 596 -11.85 26.18 50.84
CA GLN A 596 -12.25 25.14 51.78
C GLN A 596 -13.50 25.55 52.59
N LEU A 597 -13.58 26.81 53.03
CA LEU A 597 -14.73 27.31 53.79
C LEU A 597 -16.01 27.39 52.94
N LEU A 598 -15.90 27.77 51.66
CA LEU A 598 -17.04 27.72 50.73
C LEU A 598 -17.58 26.29 50.57
N HIS A 599 -16.71 25.34 50.20
CA HIS A 599 -17.08 23.93 50.03
C HIS A 599 -17.71 23.33 51.30
N ASN A 600 -17.10 23.58 52.48
CA ASN A 600 -17.66 23.11 53.75
C ASN A 600 -19.05 23.69 54.07
N LEU A 601 -19.34 24.93 53.65
CA LEU A 601 -20.66 25.56 53.83
C LEU A 601 -21.68 25.02 52.83
N GLU A 602 -21.27 24.78 51.57
CA GLU A 602 -22.12 24.22 50.52
C GLU A 602 -22.53 22.76 50.83
N ASP A 603 -21.58 21.91 51.25
CA ASP A 603 -21.85 20.53 51.66
C ASP A 603 -22.84 20.44 52.84
N LEU A 604 -22.72 21.35 53.82
CA LEU A 604 -23.60 21.41 54.98
C LEU A 604 -25.00 21.94 54.66
N VAL A 605 -25.17 22.66 53.55
CA VAL A 605 -26.49 23.07 53.01
C VAL A 605 -27.11 21.95 52.17
N GLY A 606 -26.32 21.27 51.32
CA GLY A 606 -26.83 20.30 50.35
C GLY A 606 -27.56 19.06 50.92
N GLN A 607 -27.48 18.81 52.22
CA GLN A 607 -28.10 17.66 52.89
C GLN A 607 -29.46 18.00 53.57
N VAL A 608 -30.38 18.74 52.96
CA VAL A 608 -31.74 18.92 53.54
C VAL A 608 -32.66 17.77 53.07
N PRO A 609 -33.16 16.89 53.97
CA PRO A 609 -34.22 15.95 53.64
C PRO A 609 -35.57 16.65 53.71
N GLU A 610 -36.50 16.27 52.82
CA GLU A 610 -37.90 16.69 52.93
C GLU A 610 -38.56 16.05 54.17
N LEU A 611 -39.37 16.84 54.88
CA LEU A 611 -40.36 16.34 55.83
C LEU A 611 -41.71 16.99 55.53
N GLN A 612 -42.77 16.22 55.76
CA GLN A 612 -44.07 16.40 55.11
C GLN A 612 -44.93 17.50 55.73
N ALA A 613 -45.81 18.08 54.92
CA ALA A 613 -47.04 18.75 55.37
C ALA A 613 -48.24 18.13 54.63
N SER A 614 -49.09 17.41 55.35
CA SER A 614 -50.24 16.68 54.78
C SER A 614 -51.48 17.58 54.61
N ALA A 615 -52.19 17.43 53.49
CA ALA A 615 -53.58 17.89 53.32
C ALA A 615 -54.36 16.86 52.48
N VAL A 616 -55.64 16.66 52.80
CA VAL A 616 -56.37 15.40 52.53
C VAL A 616 -57.57 15.55 51.57
N HIS A 617 -57.53 14.82 50.45
CA HIS A 617 -58.68 14.33 49.65
C HIS A 617 -59.60 15.40 48.94
N PRO A 618 -60.72 15.03 48.23
CA PRO A 618 -60.72 14.71 46.78
C PRO A 618 -61.90 15.41 45.98
N PRO A 619 -62.52 14.86 44.90
CA PRO A 619 -62.03 14.57 43.53
C PRO A 619 -62.91 15.14 42.35
N THR A 620 -62.39 15.12 41.10
CA THR A 620 -63.13 15.11 39.79
C THR A 620 -64.05 16.31 39.40
N PRO A 621 -64.51 16.48 38.13
CA PRO A 621 -64.01 16.05 36.80
C PRO A 621 -63.92 17.22 35.76
N SER A 622 -63.59 16.92 34.49
CA SER A 622 -63.63 17.81 33.28
C SER A 622 -65.00 17.77 32.55
N PRO A 623 -65.28 18.48 31.42
CA PRO A 623 -64.52 19.48 30.64
C PRO A 623 -65.22 20.89 30.62
N PRO A 624 -65.95 21.48 29.62
CA PRO A 624 -66.25 21.18 28.19
C PRO A 624 -66.07 22.33 27.13
N ALA A 625 -66.15 21.95 25.85
CA ALA A 625 -66.71 22.68 24.66
C ALA A 625 -66.04 23.94 24.00
N ALA A 626 -66.15 23.99 22.66
CA ALA A 626 -65.76 25.06 21.73
C ALA A 626 -66.97 25.90 21.24
N PRO A 627 -66.82 26.80 20.24
CA PRO A 627 -67.33 26.44 18.89
C PRO A 627 -66.56 27.00 17.66
N HIS A 628 -66.83 26.43 16.48
CA HIS A 628 -66.49 26.96 15.13
C HIS A 628 -67.64 27.83 14.56
N PRO A 629 -67.44 28.61 13.47
CA PRO A 629 -67.81 28.15 12.09
C PRO A 629 -66.93 28.80 10.96
N PRO A 630 -67.25 28.71 9.64
CA PRO A 630 -67.38 27.50 8.80
C PRO A 630 -66.63 27.54 7.42
N GLU A 631 -66.68 26.39 6.72
CA GLU A 631 -66.68 26.04 5.26
C GLU A 631 -66.77 27.16 4.18
N ARG A 632 -66.37 27.06 2.88
CA ARG A 632 -65.84 26.06 1.88
C ARG A 632 -65.51 26.84 0.54
N PRO A 633 -65.14 26.29 -0.66
CA PRO A 633 -64.42 25.07 -1.09
C PRO A 633 -63.33 25.28 -2.22
N GLU A 634 -62.74 24.17 -2.73
CA GLU A 634 -62.18 23.91 -4.10
C GLU A 634 -60.89 24.56 -4.70
N SER A 635 -59.82 23.74 -4.78
CA SER A 635 -58.98 23.45 -5.98
C SER A 635 -57.82 24.44 -6.37
N PRO A 636 -56.83 24.07 -7.24
CA PRO A 636 -55.37 23.98 -6.92
C PRO A 636 -54.51 25.10 -7.61
N PRO A 637 -53.15 25.10 -7.61
CA PRO A 637 -52.12 24.20 -7.01
C PRO A 637 -51.15 24.95 -6.04
N THR A 638 -50.08 24.36 -5.49
CA THR A 638 -48.72 24.27 -6.09
C THR A 638 -47.77 23.54 -5.11
N GLU A 639 -46.86 22.68 -5.59
CA GLU A 639 -45.81 22.06 -4.75
C GLU A 639 -44.43 22.71 -4.94
N HIS A 640 -43.74 22.97 -3.82
CA HIS A 640 -42.28 23.08 -3.74
C HIS A 640 -41.81 22.32 -2.48
N LEU A 641 -40.99 21.27 -2.54
CA LEU A 641 -39.62 21.09 -3.08
C LEU A 641 -38.50 21.47 -2.11
N GLU A 642 -38.08 20.51 -1.27
CA GLU A 642 -36.69 20.19 -0.88
C GLU A 642 -36.71 18.89 -0.02
N ALA A 643 -35.77 17.93 -0.09
CA ALA A 643 -34.63 17.75 -1.00
C ALA A 643 -34.26 16.24 -1.18
N GLY A 644 -35.02 15.49 -2.01
CA GLY A 644 -34.85 14.03 -2.22
C GLY A 644 -34.38 13.57 -3.62
N HIS A 645 -33.65 14.39 -4.39
CA HIS A 645 -33.71 14.33 -5.86
C HIS A 645 -32.64 13.51 -6.62
N SER A 646 -31.67 12.86 -5.97
CA SER A 646 -30.52 12.25 -6.69
C SER A 646 -30.76 10.85 -7.27
N THR A 647 -31.82 10.14 -6.89
CA THR A 647 -32.05 8.74 -7.30
C THR A 647 -33.09 8.57 -8.41
N ASP A 648 -34.19 9.32 -8.40
CA ASP A 648 -35.28 9.15 -9.37
C ASP A 648 -35.02 9.77 -10.75
N GLN A 649 -34.22 10.84 -10.83
CA GLN A 649 -33.82 11.39 -12.13
C GLN A 649 -33.15 10.33 -13.01
N ALA A 650 -32.34 9.44 -12.42
CA ALA A 650 -31.72 8.32 -13.12
C ALA A 650 -32.71 7.22 -13.56
N ALA A 651 -33.87 7.10 -12.91
CA ALA A 651 -34.94 6.18 -13.32
C ALA A 651 -35.78 6.77 -14.47
N SER A 652 -36.10 8.07 -14.41
CA SER A 652 -36.91 8.78 -15.41
C SER A 652 -36.24 8.94 -16.79
N LEU A 653 -34.91 8.84 -16.86
CA LEU A 653 -34.17 8.95 -18.11
C LEU A 653 -34.29 7.70 -19.01
N LEU A 654 -34.40 6.49 -18.45
CA LEU A 654 -34.41 5.26 -19.25
C LEU A 654 -35.59 5.13 -20.22
N PRO A 655 -36.86 5.43 -19.85
CA PRO A 655 -37.97 5.43 -20.79
C PRO A 655 -37.74 6.38 -21.96
N ARG A 656 -37.33 7.64 -21.68
CA ARG A 656 -37.04 8.65 -22.71
C ARG A 656 -35.88 8.26 -23.62
N MET A 657 -34.85 7.59 -23.11
CA MET A 657 -33.76 7.06 -23.92
C MET A 657 -34.22 5.89 -24.80
N SER A 658 -35.14 5.05 -24.30
CA SER A 658 -35.76 3.96 -25.06
C SER A 658 -36.65 4.50 -26.19
N GLU A 659 -37.46 5.52 -25.92
CA GLU A 659 -38.28 6.23 -26.92
C GLU A 659 -37.40 6.92 -27.98
N SER A 660 -36.35 7.63 -27.54
CA SER A 660 -35.39 8.29 -28.43
C SER A 660 -34.62 7.29 -29.30
N PHE A 661 -34.31 6.11 -28.76
CA PHE A 661 -33.72 5.01 -29.52
C PHE A 661 -34.71 4.44 -30.54
N ILE A 662 -35.97 4.21 -30.18
CA ILE A 662 -37.01 3.75 -31.11
C ILE A 662 -37.19 4.76 -32.26
N ALA A 663 -37.20 6.07 -31.97
CA ALA A 663 -37.28 7.12 -32.99
C ALA A 663 -36.02 7.17 -33.90
N ALA A 664 -34.81 7.05 -33.34
CA ALA A 664 -33.57 7.00 -34.11
C ALA A 664 -33.45 5.71 -34.95
N LYS A 665 -33.95 4.58 -34.43
CA LYS A 665 -34.04 3.27 -35.09
C LYS A 665 -35.02 3.30 -36.26
N ALA A 666 -36.13 4.03 -36.13
CA ALA A 666 -37.12 4.25 -37.21
C ALA A 666 -36.64 5.23 -38.30
N SER A 667 -35.73 6.15 -37.97
CA SER A 667 -35.16 7.14 -38.91
C SER A 667 -33.78 6.74 -39.47
N GLY A 668 -33.17 5.68 -38.96
CA GLY A 668 -31.88 5.17 -39.42
C GLY A 668 -30.64 5.93 -38.90
N ASP A 669 -30.79 6.85 -37.95
CA ASP A 669 -29.68 7.70 -37.47
C ASP A 669 -28.73 6.94 -36.52
N VAL A 670 -27.75 6.26 -37.12
CA VAL A 670 -26.63 5.59 -36.43
C VAL A 670 -25.83 6.56 -35.53
N THR A 671 -25.78 7.85 -35.84
CA THR A 671 -25.02 8.84 -35.06
C THR A 671 -25.70 9.17 -33.74
N SER A 672 -27.03 9.34 -33.73
CA SER A 672 -27.80 9.50 -32.49
C SER A 672 -27.83 8.21 -31.67
N VAL A 673 -27.96 7.02 -32.27
CA VAL A 673 -27.89 5.77 -31.50
C VAL A 673 -26.50 5.58 -30.86
N ARG A 674 -25.41 5.89 -31.58
CA ARG A 674 -24.05 5.94 -31.00
C ARG A 674 -23.86 7.03 -29.92
N ARG A 675 -24.72 8.06 -29.83
CA ARG A 675 -24.77 8.99 -28.69
C ARG A 675 -25.51 8.35 -27.51
N PHE A 676 -26.70 7.80 -27.74
CA PHE A 676 -27.53 7.19 -26.70
C PHE A 676 -26.87 5.94 -26.07
N GLU A 677 -26.09 5.15 -26.81
CA GLU A 677 -25.30 4.04 -26.26
C GLU A 677 -24.29 4.53 -25.21
N ARG A 678 -23.57 5.62 -25.49
CA ARG A 678 -22.59 6.22 -24.56
C ARG A 678 -23.26 6.76 -23.30
N GLU A 679 -24.45 7.35 -23.43
CA GLU A 679 -25.27 7.81 -22.30
C GLU A 679 -25.77 6.62 -21.45
N ALA A 680 -26.16 5.50 -22.08
CA ALA A 680 -26.63 4.31 -21.40
C ALA A 680 -25.51 3.61 -20.61
N ILE A 681 -24.30 3.54 -21.21
CA ILE A 681 -23.07 3.06 -20.55
C ILE A 681 -22.72 3.96 -19.34
N ALA A 682 -22.81 5.28 -19.50
CA ALA A 682 -22.56 6.22 -18.39
C ALA A 682 -23.58 6.05 -17.24
N LEU A 683 -24.87 5.85 -17.57
CA LEU A 683 -25.92 5.59 -16.59
C LEU A 683 -25.70 4.25 -15.86
N ALA A 684 -25.27 3.21 -16.56
CA ALA A 684 -24.91 1.91 -15.98
C ALA A 684 -23.70 1.97 -15.04
N GLY A 685 -22.81 2.96 -15.19
CA GLY A 685 -21.67 3.24 -14.30
C GLY A 685 -21.97 4.17 -13.13
N SER A 686 -23.19 4.71 -13.03
CA SER A 686 -23.57 5.77 -12.07
C SER A 686 -23.85 5.25 -10.64
N LYS A 687 -24.35 6.14 -9.75
CA LYS A 687 -24.89 5.76 -8.43
C LYS A 687 -26.35 5.24 -8.45
N ALA A 688 -26.96 5.07 -9.63
CA ALA A 688 -28.34 4.58 -9.75
C ALA A 688 -28.58 3.18 -9.15
N SER A 689 -29.85 2.82 -9.00
CA SER A 689 -30.26 1.51 -8.46
C SER A 689 -29.73 0.32 -9.28
N ALA A 690 -29.69 -0.87 -8.67
CA ALA A 690 -29.29 -2.09 -9.37
C ALA A 690 -30.20 -2.41 -10.56
N GLN A 691 -31.52 -2.17 -10.43
CA GLN A 691 -32.50 -2.40 -11.49
C GLN A 691 -32.35 -1.39 -12.65
N THR A 692 -32.10 -0.12 -12.33
CA THR A 692 -31.77 0.93 -13.32
C THR A 692 -30.51 0.55 -14.11
N LYS A 693 -29.46 0.07 -13.42
CA LYS A 693 -28.20 -0.36 -14.05
C LYS A 693 -28.37 -1.57 -14.95
N LEU A 694 -29.19 -2.55 -14.56
CA LEU A 694 -29.46 -3.73 -15.37
C LEU A 694 -30.20 -3.34 -16.66
N ARG A 695 -31.23 -2.50 -16.57
CA ARG A 695 -31.99 -1.96 -17.72
C ARG A 695 -31.10 -1.12 -18.65
N ALA A 696 -30.23 -0.27 -18.10
CA ALA A 696 -29.30 0.55 -18.88
C ALA A 696 -28.30 -0.29 -19.70
N ARG A 697 -27.83 -1.42 -19.15
CA ARG A 697 -26.96 -2.37 -19.88
C ARG A 697 -27.72 -3.04 -21.02
N ALA A 698 -28.90 -3.61 -20.74
CA ALA A 698 -29.72 -4.26 -21.75
C ALA A 698 -30.06 -3.33 -22.93
N LEU A 699 -30.40 -2.07 -22.66
CA LEU A 699 -30.65 -1.05 -23.69
C LEU A 699 -29.37 -0.74 -24.51
N SER A 700 -28.21 -0.60 -23.85
CA SER A 700 -26.93 -0.40 -24.53
C SER A 700 -26.53 -1.58 -25.43
N ASP A 701 -26.84 -2.82 -25.03
CA ASP A 701 -26.51 -4.00 -25.82
C ASP A 701 -27.49 -4.19 -27.00
N GLU A 702 -28.76 -3.78 -26.87
CA GLU A 702 -29.68 -3.69 -28.02
C GLU A 702 -29.23 -2.61 -29.03
N MET A 703 -28.89 -1.40 -28.54
CA MET A 703 -28.36 -0.31 -29.36
C MET A 703 -27.13 -0.77 -30.17
N ARG A 704 -26.16 -1.42 -29.50
CA ARG A 704 -24.95 -1.96 -30.13
C ARG A 704 -25.24 -3.05 -31.17
N THR A 705 -26.23 -3.89 -30.90
CA THR A 705 -26.66 -4.96 -31.82
C THR A 705 -27.28 -4.37 -33.09
N TRP A 706 -28.11 -3.32 -32.96
CA TRP A 706 -28.67 -2.61 -34.11
C TRP A 706 -27.62 -1.83 -34.90
N ILE A 707 -26.70 -1.12 -34.23
CA ILE A 707 -25.58 -0.42 -34.88
C ILE A 707 -24.79 -1.38 -35.77
N LYS A 708 -24.37 -2.54 -35.24
CA LYS A 708 -23.64 -3.55 -36.02
C LYS A 708 -24.44 -4.12 -37.19
N ALA A 709 -25.74 -4.34 -37.01
CA ALA A 709 -26.60 -4.80 -38.10
C ALA A 709 -26.64 -3.78 -39.25
N ARG A 710 -26.73 -2.48 -38.92
CA ARG A 710 -26.79 -1.41 -39.93
C ARG A 710 -25.44 -1.16 -40.62
N GLU A 711 -24.34 -1.17 -39.86
CA GLU A 711 -22.97 -1.11 -40.41
C GLU A 711 -22.70 -2.30 -41.36
N SER A 712 -23.24 -3.49 -41.04
CA SER A 712 -23.15 -4.66 -41.92
C SER A 712 -24.03 -4.56 -43.17
N GLU A 713 -25.08 -3.74 -43.19
CA GLU A 713 -25.90 -3.48 -44.39
C GLU A 713 -25.21 -2.44 -45.29
N GLU A 714 -24.74 -1.35 -44.71
CA GLU A 714 -24.00 -0.28 -45.38
C GLU A 714 -22.69 -0.81 -46.01
N ALA A 715 -21.99 -1.73 -45.34
CA ALA A 715 -20.82 -2.40 -45.90
C ALA A 715 -21.14 -3.34 -47.08
N LEU A 716 -22.26 -4.06 -47.04
CA LEU A 716 -22.70 -4.93 -48.16
C LEU A 716 -23.12 -4.10 -49.39
N GLU A 717 -23.80 -2.98 -49.19
CA GLU A 717 -24.16 -2.07 -50.28
C GLU A 717 -22.92 -1.37 -50.85
N SER A 718 -21.99 -0.95 -49.99
CA SER A 718 -20.69 -0.43 -50.43
C SER A 718 -19.93 -1.47 -51.26
N MET A 719 -19.96 -2.76 -50.89
CA MET A 719 -19.34 -3.84 -51.68
C MET A 719 -19.96 -3.93 -53.09
N ARG A 720 -21.30 -3.82 -53.23
CA ARG A 720 -21.96 -3.78 -54.55
C ARG A 720 -21.42 -2.64 -55.42
N THR A 721 -21.40 -1.42 -54.90
CA THR A 721 -20.92 -0.26 -55.69
C THR A 721 -19.46 -0.42 -56.13
N VAL A 722 -18.61 -1.11 -55.37
CA VAL A 722 -17.22 -1.41 -55.77
C VAL A 722 -17.15 -2.52 -56.83
N PHE A 723 -18.06 -3.49 -56.83
CA PHE A 723 -18.18 -4.49 -57.90
C PHE A 723 -18.76 -3.89 -59.20
N GLU A 724 -19.74 -2.99 -59.10
CA GLU A 724 -20.34 -2.28 -60.24
C GLU A 724 -19.36 -1.30 -60.91
N THR A 725 -18.37 -0.77 -60.18
CA THR A 725 -17.39 0.21 -60.68
C THR A 725 -16.04 -0.41 -61.07
N LEU A 726 -15.96 -1.74 -61.22
CA LEU A 726 -14.73 -2.39 -61.69
C LEU A 726 -14.34 -1.95 -63.12
N PRO A 727 -13.05 -1.77 -63.43
CA PRO A 727 -12.57 -1.41 -64.76
C PRO A 727 -12.99 -2.46 -65.80
N SER A 728 -13.17 -2.06 -67.06
CA SER A 728 -13.42 -2.99 -68.17
C SER A 728 -12.13 -3.73 -68.60
N PRO A 729 -12.24 -4.96 -69.14
CA PRO A 729 -11.07 -5.75 -69.56
C PRO A 729 -10.21 -5.05 -70.62
N GLY A 730 -8.90 -4.96 -70.37
CA GLY A 730 -7.90 -4.51 -71.36
C GLY A 730 -7.22 -3.17 -71.09
N ASP A 731 -7.53 -2.48 -69.98
CA ASP A 731 -6.75 -1.33 -69.51
C ASP A 731 -5.36 -1.78 -69.02
N PRO A 732 -4.23 -1.22 -69.48
CA PRO A 732 -2.90 -1.55 -68.96
C PRO A 732 -2.73 -1.28 -67.45
N ARG A 733 -3.62 -0.51 -66.82
CA ARG A 733 -3.69 -0.29 -65.36
C ARG A 733 -4.73 -1.17 -64.64
N GLU A 734 -5.43 -2.06 -65.35
CA GLU A 734 -6.48 -2.93 -64.80
C GLU A 734 -5.96 -3.76 -63.61
N ALA A 735 -4.79 -4.39 -63.73
CA ALA A 735 -4.22 -5.25 -62.68
C ALA A 735 -3.88 -4.52 -61.35
N GLU A 736 -3.75 -3.20 -61.37
CA GLU A 736 -3.54 -2.39 -60.16
C GLU A 736 -4.87 -1.84 -59.61
N ARG A 737 -5.78 -1.44 -60.49
CA ARG A 737 -7.16 -1.05 -60.15
C ARG A 737 -7.95 -2.21 -59.51
N LEU A 738 -7.90 -3.41 -60.08
CA LEU A 738 -8.50 -4.62 -59.52
C LEU A 738 -7.89 -5.00 -58.16
N ARG A 739 -6.58 -4.76 -57.95
CA ARG A 739 -5.94 -4.98 -56.63
C ARG A 739 -6.48 -4.01 -55.58
N SER A 740 -6.57 -2.72 -55.93
CA SER A 740 -7.14 -1.70 -55.03
C SER A 740 -8.61 -1.97 -54.70
N ALA A 741 -9.40 -2.48 -55.66
CA ALA A 741 -10.77 -2.91 -55.42
C ALA A 741 -10.82 -4.12 -54.47
N LEU A 742 -10.00 -5.15 -54.70
CA LEU A 742 -9.93 -6.33 -53.83
C LEU A 742 -9.51 -5.98 -52.39
N GLU A 743 -8.60 -5.03 -52.21
CA GLU A 743 -8.22 -4.52 -50.88
C GLU A 743 -9.38 -3.76 -50.20
N HIS A 744 -10.12 -2.93 -50.94
CA HIS A 744 -11.29 -2.22 -50.43
C HIS A 744 -12.42 -3.20 -50.03
N VAL A 745 -12.75 -4.15 -50.90
CA VAL A 745 -13.78 -5.17 -50.65
C VAL A 745 -13.40 -6.07 -49.46
N ASN A 746 -12.12 -6.41 -49.30
CA ASN A 746 -11.64 -7.15 -48.12
C ASN A 746 -11.65 -6.31 -46.82
N ALA A 747 -11.66 -4.98 -46.88
CA ALA A 747 -11.88 -4.13 -45.72
C ALA A 747 -13.36 -4.12 -45.31
N LEU A 748 -14.27 -3.91 -46.27
CA LEU A 748 -15.72 -3.94 -46.04
C LEU A 748 -16.21 -5.30 -45.52
N ARG A 749 -15.70 -6.40 -46.08
CA ARG A 749 -15.98 -7.78 -45.63
C ARG A 749 -15.67 -8.04 -44.15
N ARG A 750 -14.80 -7.24 -43.51
CA ARG A 750 -14.49 -7.34 -42.06
C ARG A 750 -15.50 -6.60 -41.17
N LEU A 751 -16.32 -5.73 -41.74
CA LEU A 751 -17.42 -5.05 -41.06
C LEU A 751 -18.73 -5.85 -41.13
N CYS A 752 -18.88 -6.68 -42.17
CA CYS A 752 -20.02 -7.58 -42.33
C CYS A 752 -20.12 -8.60 -41.18
N SER A 753 -21.24 -8.62 -40.47
CA SER A 753 -21.50 -9.57 -39.37
C SER A 753 -22.32 -10.79 -39.79
N LYS A 754 -22.66 -10.88 -41.08
CA LYS A 754 -23.39 -11.97 -41.73
C LYS A 754 -22.51 -12.57 -42.83
N ALA A 755 -22.80 -13.80 -43.26
CA ALA A 755 -22.21 -14.35 -44.48
C ALA A 755 -22.60 -13.47 -45.70
N LEU A 756 -21.74 -13.44 -46.71
CA LEU A 756 -22.05 -12.77 -47.98
C LEU A 756 -23.23 -13.46 -48.68
N THR A 757 -24.03 -12.72 -49.42
CA THR A 757 -24.97 -13.30 -50.38
C THR A 757 -24.19 -14.03 -51.48
N GLN A 758 -24.78 -15.08 -52.08
CA GLN A 758 -24.12 -15.88 -53.12
C GLN A 758 -23.61 -14.99 -54.26
N ASP A 759 -24.47 -14.13 -54.79
CA ASP A 759 -24.21 -13.01 -55.71
C ASP A 759 -22.92 -12.19 -55.39
N LEU A 760 -22.70 -11.81 -54.13
CA LEU A 760 -21.49 -11.08 -53.71
C LEU A 760 -20.27 -12.00 -53.53
N SER A 761 -20.47 -13.28 -53.23
CA SER A 761 -19.40 -14.28 -53.19
C SER A 761 -18.92 -14.66 -54.60
N ASP A 762 -19.84 -14.70 -55.56
CA ASP A 762 -19.55 -14.98 -56.97
C ASP A 762 -18.85 -13.76 -57.60
N SER A 763 -19.33 -12.54 -57.32
CA SER A 763 -18.66 -11.28 -57.70
C SER A 763 -17.26 -11.14 -57.10
N PHE A 764 -17.06 -11.57 -55.84
CA PHE A 764 -15.73 -11.62 -55.22
C PHE A 764 -14.81 -12.63 -55.93
N SER A 765 -15.36 -13.78 -56.35
CA SER A 765 -14.61 -14.82 -57.05
C SER A 765 -14.22 -14.38 -58.47
N ASP A 766 -15.11 -13.69 -59.20
CA ASP A 766 -14.78 -13.05 -60.49
C ASP A 766 -13.66 -12.01 -60.34
N LEU A 767 -13.74 -11.13 -59.32
CA LEU A 767 -12.69 -10.16 -59.04
C LEU A 767 -11.32 -10.81 -58.82
N GLU A 768 -11.25 -11.91 -58.06
CA GLU A 768 -10.00 -12.67 -57.87
C GLU A 768 -9.52 -13.37 -59.16
N HIS A 769 -10.43 -13.98 -59.93
CA HIS A 769 -10.12 -14.60 -61.22
C HIS A 769 -9.61 -13.59 -62.26
N ARG A 770 -10.25 -12.42 -62.37
CA ARG A 770 -9.86 -11.34 -63.28
C ARG A 770 -8.53 -10.71 -62.88
N LEU A 771 -8.31 -10.46 -61.58
CA LEU A 771 -7.03 -10.00 -61.07
C LEU A 771 -5.91 -11.02 -61.35
N HIS A 772 -6.19 -12.32 -61.25
CA HIS A 772 -5.25 -13.37 -61.64
C HIS A 772 -4.97 -13.31 -63.15
N ALA A 773 -6.00 -13.31 -63.99
CA ALA A 773 -5.87 -13.28 -65.46
C ALA A 773 -5.07 -12.07 -65.97
N ALA A 774 -5.33 -10.87 -65.45
CA ALA A 774 -4.59 -9.66 -65.77
C ALA A 774 -3.10 -9.76 -65.37
N GLN A 775 -2.79 -10.40 -64.23
CA GLN A 775 -1.41 -10.69 -63.83
C GLN A 775 -0.75 -11.77 -64.70
N THR A 776 -1.49 -12.75 -65.24
CA THR A 776 -0.93 -13.74 -66.17
C THR A 776 -0.64 -13.11 -67.53
N ALA A 777 -1.53 -12.27 -68.05
CA ALA A 777 -1.33 -11.54 -69.31
C ALA A 777 -0.08 -10.64 -69.24
N ALA A 778 0.06 -9.85 -68.17
CA ALA A 778 1.25 -9.02 -67.92
C ALA A 778 2.55 -9.85 -67.86
N LYS A 779 2.52 -11.07 -67.30
CA LYS A 779 3.67 -11.99 -67.26
C LYS A 779 3.97 -12.66 -68.60
N GLN A 780 2.95 -12.90 -69.43
CA GLN A 780 3.12 -13.50 -70.76
C GLN A 780 3.73 -12.50 -71.76
N SER A 781 3.32 -11.22 -71.69
CA SER A 781 3.94 -10.12 -72.45
C SER A 781 5.42 -9.92 -72.11
N ALA A 782 5.87 -10.33 -70.92
CA ALA A 782 7.22 -10.14 -70.41
C ALA A 782 8.20 -11.33 -70.65
N ARG A 783 7.90 -12.29 -71.53
CA ARG A 783 8.71 -13.51 -71.71
C ARG A 783 9.45 -13.57 -73.07
N PRO A 784 10.80 -13.66 -73.10
CA PRO A 784 11.57 -13.60 -74.35
C PRO A 784 11.66 -14.93 -75.11
N ALA A 785 11.93 -14.82 -76.42
CA ALA A 785 12.16 -15.91 -77.36
C ALA A 785 13.54 -16.62 -77.16
N PRO A 786 13.75 -17.84 -77.71
CA PRO A 786 14.85 -18.70 -77.26
C PRO A 786 16.24 -18.41 -77.89
N ALA A 787 17.21 -18.15 -77.02
CA ALA A 787 18.58 -18.69 -77.07
C ALA A 787 19.36 -18.70 -78.43
N ARG A 788 19.36 -17.57 -79.15
CA ARG A 788 20.52 -17.14 -79.97
C ARG A 788 20.69 -15.61 -79.87
N VAL A 789 21.81 -15.08 -80.35
CA VAL A 789 22.25 -13.68 -80.16
C VAL A 789 22.49 -13.30 -78.69
N LYS A 790 23.60 -13.83 -78.12
CA LYS A 790 24.16 -13.37 -76.82
C LYS A 790 25.39 -12.45 -77.00
N ALA A 791 25.55 -11.86 -78.19
CA ALA A 791 26.74 -11.12 -78.61
C ALA A 791 26.50 -9.63 -78.95
N GLU A 792 25.28 -9.26 -79.37
CA GLU A 792 24.99 -7.89 -79.85
C GLU A 792 24.29 -7.02 -78.79
N ARG A 793 23.55 -7.62 -77.85
CA ARG A 793 22.82 -6.94 -76.76
C ARG A 793 23.73 -6.42 -75.63
N LEU A 794 24.99 -6.07 -75.93
CA LEU A 794 25.86 -5.25 -75.08
C LEU A 794 25.90 -3.77 -75.52
N LYS A 795 25.40 -3.44 -76.73
CA LYS A 795 25.34 -2.04 -77.21
C LYS A 795 24.02 -1.33 -76.85
N ASP A 796 22.98 -2.07 -76.49
CA ASP A 796 21.62 -1.53 -76.32
C ASP A 796 21.30 -1.12 -74.87
N ASN A 797 21.96 -1.70 -73.86
CA ASN A 797 21.80 -1.24 -72.47
C ASN A 797 22.21 0.23 -72.27
N GLY A 798 23.04 0.79 -73.16
CA GLY A 798 23.39 2.21 -73.15
C GLY A 798 22.24 3.12 -73.61
N SER A 799 21.43 2.69 -74.58
CA SER A 799 20.30 3.48 -75.09
C SER A 799 19.22 3.62 -74.01
N ASP A 800 18.82 2.49 -73.43
CA ASP A 800 17.80 2.36 -72.37
C ASP A 800 18.19 3.16 -71.11
N GLN A 801 19.46 3.18 -70.72
CA GLN A 801 19.96 3.98 -69.59
C GLN A 801 20.03 5.47 -69.91
N THR A 802 20.41 5.87 -71.14
CA THR A 802 20.36 7.30 -71.54
C THR A 802 18.93 7.81 -71.66
N ALA A 803 17.98 6.98 -72.09
CA ALA A 803 16.55 7.32 -72.10
C ALA A 803 16.02 7.51 -70.67
N ALA A 804 16.27 6.55 -69.76
CA ALA A 804 15.87 6.67 -68.36
C ALA A 804 16.51 7.88 -67.65
N LEU A 805 17.74 8.26 -68.03
CA LEU A 805 18.40 9.48 -67.54
C LEU A 805 17.74 10.75 -68.10
N ALA A 806 17.35 10.78 -69.38
CA ALA A 806 16.66 11.91 -69.99
C ALA A 806 15.25 12.10 -69.39
N ASP A 807 14.46 11.03 -69.25
CA ASP A 807 13.15 11.04 -68.59
C ASP A 807 13.26 11.51 -67.14
N PHE A 808 14.31 11.10 -66.43
CA PHE A 808 14.57 11.55 -65.06
C PHE A 808 14.98 13.03 -65.00
N ILE A 809 15.80 13.53 -65.93
CA ILE A 809 16.17 14.95 -66.01
C ILE A 809 14.95 15.83 -66.36
N TRP A 810 14.05 15.35 -67.22
CA TRP A 810 12.76 16.02 -67.43
C TRP A 810 11.93 16.04 -66.14
N LEU A 811 11.76 14.91 -65.44
CA LEU A 811 11.06 14.86 -64.16
C LEU A 811 11.72 15.72 -63.06
N VAL A 812 13.04 15.90 -63.07
CA VAL A 812 13.75 16.87 -62.20
C VAL A 812 13.28 18.29 -62.53
N SER A 813 13.21 18.63 -63.81
CA SER A 813 12.79 19.96 -64.30
C SER A 813 11.32 20.26 -63.94
N GLU A 814 10.42 19.28 -64.11
CA GLU A 814 9.00 19.38 -63.70
C GLU A 814 8.86 19.54 -62.17
N ILE A 815 9.69 18.83 -61.39
CA ILE A 815 9.72 18.98 -59.93
C ILE A 815 10.21 20.38 -59.53
N GLU A 816 11.19 20.96 -60.23
CA GLU A 816 11.67 22.31 -59.95
C GLU A 816 10.63 23.38 -60.34
N ALA A 817 10.02 23.28 -61.52
CA ALA A 817 8.93 24.17 -61.94
C ALA A 817 7.71 24.10 -60.99
N ALA A 818 7.30 22.90 -60.57
CA ALA A 818 6.20 22.73 -59.61
C ALA A 818 6.57 23.20 -58.19
N ARG A 819 7.86 23.21 -57.81
CA ARG A 819 8.34 23.85 -56.56
C ARG A 819 8.35 25.37 -56.65
N GLU A 820 8.66 25.96 -57.81
CA GLU A 820 8.55 27.41 -58.03
C GLU A 820 7.08 27.88 -58.03
N ALA A 821 6.15 27.01 -58.42
CA ALA A 821 4.70 27.23 -58.34
C ALA A 821 4.05 26.89 -56.98
N ASP A 822 4.83 26.38 -56.01
CA ASP A 822 4.38 25.86 -54.70
C ASP A 822 3.29 24.75 -54.77
N ASP A 823 3.22 24.01 -55.88
CA ASP A 823 2.25 22.92 -56.07
C ASP A 823 2.75 21.60 -55.46
N LEU A 824 2.39 21.38 -54.19
CA LEU A 824 2.71 20.16 -53.46
C LEU A 824 2.14 18.88 -54.10
N GLU A 825 0.99 18.91 -54.77
CA GLU A 825 0.41 17.70 -55.35
C GLU A 825 1.15 17.30 -56.63
N SER A 826 1.46 18.27 -57.50
CA SER A 826 2.27 18.02 -58.70
C SER A 826 3.70 17.60 -58.36
N VAL A 827 4.35 18.26 -57.37
CA VAL A 827 5.67 17.83 -56.88
C VAL A 827 5.63 16.40 -56.33
N GLU A 828 4.59 16.03 -55.56
CA GLU A 828 4.46 14.66 -55.07
C GLU A 828 4.13 13.63 -56.16
N ALA A 829 3.38 14.00 -57.20
CA ALA A 829 3.12 13.15 -58.34
C ALA A 829 4.41 12.87 -59.15
N ALA A 830 5.11 13.92 -59.59
CA ALA A 830 6.36 13.80 -60.33
C ALA A 830 7.44 13.06 -59.51
N ARG A 831 7.55 13.35 -58.21
CA ARG A 831 8.44 12.61 -57.27
C ARG A 831 8.14 11.11 -57.22
N ARG A 832 6.87 10.69 -57.29
CA ARG A 832 6.48 9.27 -57.28
C ARG A 832 6.87 8.55 -58.57
N LEU A 833 6.86 9.25 -59.71
CA LEU A 833 7.34 8.75 -61.01
C LEU A 833 8.88 8.71 -61.08
N ALA A 834 9.55 9.73 -60.56
CA ALA A 834 11.01 9.84 -60.54
C ALA A 834 11.68 8.78 -59.63
N GLY A 835 11.03 8.39 -58.53
CA GLY A 835 11.57 7.44 -57.55
C GLY A 835 11.96 6.07 -58.11
N PRO A 836 11.10 5.36 -58.87
CA PRO A 836 11.43 4.09 -59.52
C PRO A 836 12.56 4.19 -60.55
N LEU A 837 12.56 5.23 -61.40
CA LEU A 837 13.61 5.47 -62.40
C LEU A 837 14.96 5.67 -61.70
N TYR A 838 15.01 6.58 -60.74
CA TYR A 838 16.16 6.83 -59.88
C TYR A 838 16.64 5.56 -59.17
N ALA A 839 15.75 4.71 -58.65
CA ALA A 839 16.18 3.55 -57.87
C ALA A 839 16.73 2.41 -58.75
N ARG A 840 16.16 2.20 -59.95
CA ARG A 840 16.33 0.95 -60.72
C ARG A 840 16.93 1.12 -62.12
N HIS A 841 16.81 2.31 -62.74
CA HIS A 841 17.12 2.50 -64.17
C HIS A 841 18.31 3.45 -64.41
N LEU A 842 18.57 4.40 -63.51
CA LEU A 842 19.78 5.24 -63.57
C LEU A 842 21.05 4.46 -63.19
N ALA A 843 22.17 4.84 -63.80
CA ALA A 843 23.51 4.33 -63.49
C ALA A 843 23.92 4.66 -62.02
N PRO A 844 24.86 3.92 -61.40
CA PRO A 844 25.39 4.24 -60.07
C PRO A 844 25.83 5.72 -59.92
N GLU A 845 26.52 6.24 -60.93
CA GLU A 845 27.16 7.55 -60.95
C GLU A 845 26.11 8.68 -61.00
N ASP A 846 25.09 8.56 -61.86
CA ASP A 846 23.97 9.51 -61.92
C ASP A 846 23.11 9.44 -60.65
N ARG A 847 22.94 8.25 -60.06
CA ARG A 847 22.23 8.13 -58.77
C ARG A 847 22.97 8.85 -57.65
N GLU A 848 24.29 8.78 -57.61
CA GLU A 848 25.09 9.57 -56.66
C GLU A 848 24.94 11.08 -56.94
N ARG A 849 25.05 11.50 -58.20
CA ARG A 849 24.86 12.90 -58.63
C ARG A 849 23.50 13.48 -58.23
N PHE A 850 22.40 12.74 -58.40
CA PHE A 850 21.04 13.20 -58.08
C PHE A 850 20.55 12.80 -56.67
N THR A 851 21.39 12.11 -55.87
CA THR A 851 21.11 11.79 -54.46
C THR A 851 20.75 13.04 -53.62
N PRO A 852 21.48 14.18 -53.72
CA PRO A 852 21.17 15.37 -52.93
C PRO A 852 19.78 15.95 -53.26
N PHE A 853 19.48 16.11 -54.54
CA PHE A 853 18.19 16.60 -55.03
C PHE A 853 17.01 15.74 -54.54
N MET A 854 17.11 14.41 -54.66
CA MET A 854 16.04 13.50 -54.23
C MET A 854 15.82 13.47 -52.71
N ARG A 855 16.82 13.88 -51.91
CA ARG A 855 16.70 14.16 -50.47
C ARG A 855 16.08 15.54 -50.19
N GLU A 856 16.49 16.57 -50.92
CA GLU A 856 15.97 17.94 -50.76
C GLU A 856 14.47 18.00 -51.08
N VAL A 857 14.04 17.45 -52.22
CA VAL A 857 12.62 17.34 -52.59
C VAL A 857 11.84 16.55 -51.53
N LYS A 858 12.45 15.53 -50.89
CA LYS A 858 11.82 14.79 -49.78
C LYS A 858 11.61 15.67 -48.54
N ALA A 859 12.58 16.53 -48.23
CA ALA A 859 12.48 17.48 -47.13
C ALA A 859 11.45 18.58 -47.43
N TRP A 860 11.44 19.10 -48.66
CA TRP A 860 10.47 20.09 -49.15
C TRP A 860 9.03 19.56 -49.04
N CYS A 861 8.71 18.37 -49.58
CA CYS A 861 7.38 17.78 -49.42
C CYS A 861 7.00 17.55 -47.94
N GLY A 862 7.97 17.21 -47.09
CA GLY A 862 7.75 17.02 -45.65
C GLY A 862 7.45 18.32 -44.90
N ALA A 863 8.06 19.43 -45.31
CA ALA A 863 7.79 20.77 -44.80
C ALA A 863 6.39 21.25 -45.23
N HIS A 864 6.04 21.16 -46.52
CA HIS A 864 4.77 21.67 -47.04
C HIS A 864 3.56 20.81 -46.62
N ARG A 865 3.76 19.52 -46.30
CA ARG A 865 2.77 18.71 -45.56
C ARG A 865 2.47 19.22 -44.14
N SER A 866 3.28 20.13 -43.62
CA SER A 866 3.18 20.71 -42.27
C SER A 866 2.93 22.21 -42.36
N ARG A 867 1.70 22.63 -42.74
CA ARG A 867 1.30 24.04 -42.94
C ARG A 867 2.02 24.99 -41.96
N PRO A 868 2.71 26.06 -42.43
CA PRO A 868 3.66 26.83 -41.60
C PRO A 868 3.11 27.28 -40.23
N GLU A 869 1.84 27.66 -40.17
CA GLU A 869 1.15 28.14 -38.96
C GLU A 869 0.99 27.06 -37.87
N THR A 870 0.96 25.78 -38.25
CA THR A 870 0.76 24.66 -37.31
C THR A 870 2.04 24.27 -36.55
N VAL A 871 3.21 24.54 -37.13
CA VAL A 871 4.52 24.12 -36.59
C VAL A 871 4.87 24.85 -35.29
N PRO A 872 4.70 26.19 -35.14
CA PRO A 872 4.90 26.89 -33.87
C PRO A 872 3.98 26.41 -32.75
N VAL A 873 2.69 26.18 -33.05
CA VAL A 873 1.68 25.77 -32.05
C VAL A 873 1.99 24.37 -31.52
N LEU A 874 2.29 23.42 -32.41
CA LEU A 874 2.68 22.06 -32.03
C LEU A 874 4.01 22.02 -31.24
N LYS A 875 4.96 22.92 -31.57
CA LYS A 875 6.21 23.10 -30.81
C LYS A 875 5.94 23.60 -29.39
N ALA A 876 5.05 24.58 -29.22
CA ALA A 876 4.64 25.09 -27.90
C ALA A 876 3.95 24.01 -27.05
N ILE A 877 2.99 23.26 -27.61
CA ILE A 877 2.32 22.14 -26.92
C ILE A 877 3.34 21.10 -26.43
N ARG A 878 4.33 20.74 -27.26
CA ARG A 878 5.39 19.79 -26.88
C ARG A 878 6.31 20.32 -25.77
N GLN A 879 6.62 21.61 -25.76
CA GLN A 879 7.37 22.25 -24.67
C GLN A 879 6.59 22.22 -23.35
N LEU A 880 5.27 22.48 -23.37
CA LEU A 880 4.41 22.42 -22.19
C LEU A 880 4.33 21.00 -21.61
N PHE A 881 4.16 19.96 -22.44
CA PHE A 881 4.21 18.58 -21.95
C PHE A 881 5.59 18.20 -21.38
N THR A 882 6.68 18.65 -22.00
CA THR A 882 8.04 18.37 -21.51
C THR A 882 8.27 19.03 -20.13
N LYS A 883 7.74 20.25 -19.91
CA LYS A 883 7.76 20.91 -18.60
C LYS A 883 7.01 20.07 -17.54
N LEU A 884 5.80 19.58 -17.85
CA LEU A 884 5.04 18.71 -16.96
C LEU A 884 5.74 17.37 -16.67
N ASP A 885 6.35 16.76 -17.70
CA ASP A 885 7.09 15.49 -17.58
C ASP A 885 8.36 15.64 -16.71
N MET A 886 8.96 16.83 -16.64
CA MET A 886 10.02 17.17 -15.67
C MET A 886 9.46 17.39 -14.25
N THR A 887 8.39 18.17 -14.08
CA THR A 887 7.79 18.47 -12.75
C THR A 887 6.84 17.35 -12.25
N ARG A 888 7.05 16.11 -12.69
CA ARG A 888 6.05 15.03 -12.62
C ARG A 888 5.74 14.54 -11.21
N SER A 889 6.70 14.64 -10.29
CA SER A 889 6.51 14.35 -8.86
C SER A 889 6.01 15.55 -8.06
N THR A 890 6.31 16.78 -8.47
CA THR A 890 6.18 17.99 -7.65
C THR A 890 5.00 18.90 -7.99
N ALA A 891 4.54 18.94 -9.25
CA ALA A 891 3.50 19.89 -9.68
C ALA A 891 2.15 19.68 -8.98
N THR A 892 1.55 20.79 -8.52
CA THR A 892 0.24 20.82 -7.86
C THR A 892 -0.91 20.56 -8.85
N VAL A 893 -2.10 20.28 -8.31
CA VAL A 893 -3.33 20.15 -9.11
C VAL A 893 -3.61 21.42 -9.93
N SER A 894 -3.42 22.61 -9.36
CA SER A 894 -3.65 23.89 -10.05
C SER A 894 -2.67 24.13 -11.20
N GLU A 895 -1.39 23.84 -11.02
CA GLU A 895 -0.38 23.98 -12.08
C GLU A 895 -0.62 23.00 -13.24
N ILE A 896 -0.96 21.74 -12.92
CA ILE A 896 -1.28 20.73 -13.94
C ILE A 896 -2.56 21.13 -14.70
N GLY A 897 -3.57 21.65 -14.00
CA GLY A 897 -4.78 22.20 -14.61
C GLY A 897 -4.47 23.32 -15.61
N LEU A 898 -3.82 24.39 -15.12
CA LEU A 898 -3.48 25.57 -15.93
C LEU A 898 -2.69 25.22 -17.21
N VAL A 899 -1.70 24.32 -17.12
CA VAL A 899 -0.94 23.89 -18.30
C VAL A 899 -1.78 23.05 -19.26
N LEU A 900 -2.67 22.19 -18.77
CA LEU A 900 -3.57 21.41 -19.62
C LEU A 900 -4.63 22.28 -20.31
N ASP A 901 -5.15 23.30 -19.63
CA ASP A 901 -6.05 24.29 -20.22
C ASP A 901 -5.33 25.15 -21.26
N THR A 902 -4.08 25.55 -21.02
CA THR A 902 -3.21 26.18 -22.03
C THR A 902 -3.02 25.28 -23.26
N VAL A 903 -2.81 23.97 -23.06
CA VAL A 903 -2.69 23.00 -24.17
C VAL A 903 -4.01 22.83 -24.94
N ARG A 904 -5.17 22.92 -24.28
CA ARG A 904 -6.50 22.91 -24.94
C ARG A 904 -6.72 24.18 -25.76
N GLU A 905 -6.34 25.34 -25.23
CA GLU A 905 -6.43 26.62 -25.96
C GLU A 905 -5.53 26.61 -27.21
N LEU A 906 -4.31 26.08 -27.10
CA LEU A 906 -3.41 25.89 -28.25
C LEU A 906 -3.97 24.84 -29.23
N ARG A 907 -4.58 23.74 -28.76
CA ARG A 907 -5.26 22.76 -29.62
C ARG A 907 -6.41 23.39 -30.42
N HIS A 908 -7.18 24.31 -29.82
CA HIS A 908 -8.26 25.02 -30.52
C HIS A 908 -7.75 26.04 -31.56
N LYS A 909 -6.45 26.34 -31.59
CA LYS A 909 -5.79 27.16 -32.62
C LYS A 909 -5.12 26.28 -33.70
N MET A 910 -5.58 25.04 -33.87
CA MET A 910 -5.12 24.11 -34.90
C MET A 910 -6.33 23.50 -35.64
N ASP A 911 -6.40 23.70 -36.96
CA ASP A 911 -7.40 23.02 -37.81
C ASP A 911 -7.11 21.51 -37.97
N ALA A 912 -5.86 21.11 -37.74
CA ALA A 912 -5.39 19.73 -37.87
C ALA A 912 -5.41 18.99 -36.51
N PRO A 913 -5.78 17.69 -36.47
CA PRO A 913 -5.77 16.90 -35.24
C PRO A 913 -4.35 16.73 -34.67
N LEU A 914 -4.25 16.65 -33.34
CA LEU A 914 -3.00 16.39 -32.64
C LEU A 914 -2.39 15.03 -33.07
N PRO A 915 -1.06 14.94 -33.28
CA PRO A 915 -0.40 13.66 -33.50
C PRO A 915 -0.67 12.68 -32.36
N SER A 916 -0.93 11.41 -32.70
CA SER A 916 -1.42 10.40 -31.75
C SER A 916 -0.50 10.12 -30.55
N ALA A 917 0.79 10.47 -30.64
CA ALA A 917 1.71 10.44 -29.50
C ALA A 917 1.45 11.59 -28.50
N ASP A 918 1.19 12.80 -28.98
CA ASP A 918 0.92 13.97 -28.13
C ASP A 918 -0.51 13.94 -27.58
N GLU A 919 -1.49 13.39 -28.32
CA GLU A 919 -2.84 13.14 -27.77
C GLU A 919 -2.84 12.09 -26.66
N LYS A 920 -2.02 11.03 -26.76
CA LYS A 920 -1.81 10.07 -25.66
C LYS A 920 -1.18 10.73 -24.42
N ARG A 921 -0.31 11.73 -24.60
CA ARG A 921 0.24 12.54 -23.48
C ARG A 921 -0.85 13.39 -22.84
N LEU A 922 -1.72 14.03 -23.62
CA LEU A 922 -2.87 14.79 -23.13
C LEU A 922 -3.77 13.94 -22.21
N VAL A 923 -4.26 12.81 -22.73
CA VAL A 923 -5.13 11.88 -21.97
C VAL A 923 -4.40 11.33 -20.72
N GLY A 924 -3.12 10.97 -20.85
CA GLY A 924 -2.29 10.48 -19.75
C GLY A 924 -2.05 11.50 -18.64
N TRP A 925 -2.12 12.80 -18.94
CA TRP A 925 -2.02 13.89 -17.96
C TRP A 925 -3.37 14.30 -17.37
N GLU A 926 -4.45 14.32 -18.14
CA GLU A 926 -5.80 14.51 -17.60
C GLU A 926 -6.18 13.44 -16.56
N ALA A 927 -5.84 12.17 -16.82
CA ALA A 927 -6.09 11.09 -15.87
C ALA A 927 -5.34 11.32 -14.53
N ARG A 928 -4.12 11.87 -14.59
CA ARG A 928 -3.31 12.21 -13.40
C ARG A 928 -3.91 13.37 -12.62
N LEU A 929 -4.38 14.41 -13.31
CA LEU A 929 -5.07 15.54 -12.70
C LEU A 929 -6.31 15.04 -11.92
N ARG A 930 -7.19 14.29 -12.58
CA ARG A 930 -8.40 13.70 -11.97
C ARG A 930 -8.07 12.87 -10.73
N GLN A 931 -7.01 12.05 -10.78
CA GLN A 931 -6.55 11.26 -9.62
C GLN A 931 -5.98 12.12 -8.48
N ARG A 932 -5.20 13.18 -8.76
CA ARG A 932 -4.67 14.08 -7.72
C ARG A 932 -5.77 14.90 -7.07
N SER A 933 -6.65 15.53 -7.86
CA SER A 933 -7.80 16.29 -7.35
C SER A 933 -8.74 15.42 -6.50
N LEU A 934 -8.93 14.14 -6.84
CA LEU A 934 -9.69 13.21 -6.00
C LEU A 934 -8.99 12.93 -4.66
N ARG A 935 -7.67 12.71 -4.65
CA ARG A 935 -6.88 12.52 -3.42
C ARG A 935 -6.88 13.75 -2.52
N GLU A 936 -6.76 14.95 -3.10
CA GLU A 936 -6.85 16.22 -2.37
C GLU A 936 -8.24 16.43 -1.78
N ARG A 937 -9.32 16.23 -2.54
CA ARG A 937 -10.70 16.34 -2.01
C ARG A 937 -10.99 15.31 -0.92
N THR A 938 -10.46 14.09 -1.03
CA THR A 938 -10.60 13.06 0.02
C THR A 938 -9.81 13.41 1.28
N THR A 939 -8.57 13.93 1.15
CA THR A 939 -7.77 14.36 2.32
C THR A 939 -8.28 15.64 2.96
N ALA A 940 -8.81 16.59 2.18
CA ALA A 940 -9.52 17.76 2.69
C ALA A 940 -10.80 17.35 3.45
N ARG A 941 -11.62 16.44 2.91
CA ARG A 941 -12.79 15.90 3.60
C ARG A 941 -12.43 15.15 4.89
N ARG A 942 -11.30 14.41 4.90
CA ARG A 942 -10.80 13.76 6.13
C ARG A 942 -10.25 14.76 7.16
N ARG A 943 -9.64 15.86 6.72
CA ARG A 943 -9.23 16.98 7.61
C ARG A 943 -10.44 17.72 8.20
N LEU A 944 -11.49 17.95 7.42
CA LEU A 944 -12.73 18.58 7.91
C LEU A 944 -13.49 17.66 8.87
N GLY A 945 -13.52 16.35 8.61
CA GLY A 945 -14.02 15.36 9.58
C GLY A 945 -13.23 15.39 10.88
N ALA A 946 -11.91 15.25 10.82
CA ALA A 946 -11.05 15.32 12.00
C ALA A 946 -11.14 16.65 12.76
N ALA A 947 -11.35 17.77 12.06
CA ALA A 947 -11.56 19.08 12.68
C ALA A 947 -12.88 19.16 13.45
N ALA A 948 -13.97 18.64 12.88
CA ALA A 948 -15.26 18.52 13.56
C ALA A 948 -15.17 17.55 14.77
N GLU A 949 -14.45 16.44 14.63
CA GLU A 949 -14.18 15.49 15.71
C GLU A 949 -13.33 16.11 16.84
N THR A 950 -12.34 16.96 16.54
CA THR A 950 -11.61 17.70 17.59
C THR A 950 -12.44 18.82 18.23
N ALA A 951 -13.33 19.48 17.49
CA ALA A 951 -14.24 20.48 18.06
C ALA A 951 -15.25 19.84 19.02
N ALA A 952 -15.79 18.66 18.67
CA ALA A 952 -16.62 17.87 19.58
C ALA A 952 -15.83 17.27 20.75
N GLY A 953 -14.59 16.81 20.50
CA GLY A 953 -13.74 16.15 21.48
C GLY A 953 -13.23 17.06 22.61
N GLN A 954 -13.22 18.38 22.44
CA GLN A 954 -12.80 19.32 23.48
C GLN A 954 -13.84 19.57 24.58
N ALA A 955 -15.07 19.08 24.43
CA ALA A 955 -16.16 19.29 25.39
C ALA A 955 -16.44 18.09 26.32
N SER A 956 -15.74 16.95 26.13
CA SER A 956 -15.96 15.73 26.93
C SER A 956 -14.77 15.45 27.84
N SER A 957 -15.01 15.41 29.15
CA SER A 957 -14.04 14.94 30.14
C SER A 957 -13.73 13.44 29.96
N ARG A 958 -12.62 12.98 30.54
CA ARG A 958 -12.27 11.55 30.61
C ARG A 958 -13.46 10.71 31.11
N PRO A 959 -13.67 9.48 30.59
CA PRO A 959 -14.56 8.53 31.23
C PRO A 959 -13.95 8.14 32.58
N GLU A 960 -14.58 8.58 33.66
CA GLU A 960 -14.22 8.17 35.02
C GLU A 960 -14.74 6.75 35.26
N ARG A 961 -13.93 5.89 35.89
CA ARG A 961 -14.29 4.49 36.16
C ARG A 961 -15.56 4.43 37.02
N LEU A 962 -16.56 3.66 36.59
CA LEU A 962 -17.79 3.53 37.37
C LEU A 962 -17.55 2.73 38.66
N SER A 963 -18.26 3.11 39.74
CA SER A 963 -18.37 2.24 40.91
C SER A 963 -19.17 0.99 40.57
N LEU A 964 -18.90 -0.13 41.25
CA LEU A 964 -19.67 -1.36 41.07
C LEU A 964 -21.19 -1.13 41.24
N THR A 965 -21.56 -0.28 42.19
CA THR A 965 -22.95 0.14 42.44
C THR A 965 -23.58 0.94 41.28
N ALA A 966 -22.79 1.71 40.52
CA ALA A 966 -23.27 2.40 39.33
C ALA A 966 -23.41 1.43 38.14
N VAL A 967 -22.52 0.43 38.02
CA VAL A 967 -22.65 -0.67 37.04
C VAL A 967 -23.91 -1.49 37.31
N GLU A 968 -24.16 -1.88 38.57
CA GLU A 968 -25.34 -2.66 38.95
C GLU A 968 -26.65 -1.88 38.74
N ARG A 969 -26.67 -0.57 39.00
CA ARG A 969 -27.83 0.29 38.66
C ARG A 969 -28.11 0.32 37.16
N LEU A 970 -27.08 0.32 36.32
CA LEU A 970 -27.22 0.30 34.85
C LEU A 970 -27.57 -1.09 34.29
N ALA A 971 -27.29 -2.17 35.04
CA ALA A 971 -27.49 -3.54 34.58
C ALA A 971 -28.97 -3.88 34.35
N ALA A 972 -29.87 -3.54 35.28
CA ALA A 972 -31.30 -3.83 35.11
C ALA A 972 -31.93 -3.10 33.90
N PRO A 973 -31.76 -1.78 33.69
CA PRO A 973 -32.18 -1.11 32.47
C PRO A 973 -31.59 -1.71 31.19
N ALA A 974 -30.32 -2.11 31.20
CA ALA A 974 -29.67 -2.73 30.03
C ALA A 974 -30.23 -4.13 29.73
N ARG A 975 -30.58 -4.89 30.77
CA ARG A 975 -31.21 -6.21 30.65
C ARG A 975 -32.59 -6.12 29.99
N GLU A 976 -33.42 -5.15 30.40
CA GLU A 976 -34.74 -4.93 29.80
C GLU A 976 -34.65 -4.61 28.29
N VAL A 977 -33.70 -3.77 27.87
CA VAL A 977 -33.47 -3.46 26.44
C VAL A 977 -33.06 -4.72 25.65
N LEU A 978 -32.27 -5.62 26.26
CA LEU A 978 -31.89 -6.89 25.63
C LEU A 978 -33.04 -7.90 25.60
N MET A 979 -33.91 -7.93 26.62
CA MET A 979 -35.14 -8.73 26.59
C MET A 979 -36.10 -8.28 25.48
N ASP A 980 -36.32 -6.97 25.33
CA ASP A 980 -37.15 -6.41 24.26
C ASP A 980 -36.58 -6.74 22.87
N ALA A 981 -35.26 -6.62 22.68
CA ALA A 981 -34.60 -7.04 21.45
C ALA A 981 -34.70 -8.56 21.19
N ALA A 982 -34.72 -9.39 22.24
CA ALA A 982 -34.92 -10.83 22.12
C ALA A 982 -36.36 -11.18 21.72
N ARG A 983 -37.37 -10.55 22.35
CA ARG A 983 -38.81 -10.74 22.07
C ARG A 983 -39.21 -10.27 20.67
N THR A 984 -38.77 -9.07 20.28
CA THR A 984 -39.07 -8.47 18.97
C THR A 984 -38.36 -9.18 17.80
N GLY A 985 -37.42 -10.09 18.09
CA GLY A 985 -36.64 -10.80 17.07
C GLY A 985 -35.68 -9.90 16.29
N GLY A 986 -35.41 -8.68 16.78
CA GLY A 986 -34.65 -7.65 16.09
C GLY A 986 -33.18 -8.00 15.84
N ALA A 987 -32.49 -7.15 15.07
CA ALA A 987 -31.05 -7.26 14.84
C ALA A 987 -30.26 -7.24 16.16
N VAL A 988 -29.07 -7.85 16.15
CA VAL A 988 -28.12 -7.76 17.27
C VAL A 988 -27.72 -6.31 17.51
N LEU A 989 -27.55 -5.92 18.77
CA LEU A 989 -27.38 -4.53 19.20
C LEU A 989 -25.91 -4.17 19.37
N THR A 990 -25.53 -2.97 18.94
CA THR A 990 -24.24 -2.37 19.31
C THR A 990 -24.36 -1.58 20.61
N TRP A 991 -23.23 -1.17 21.18
CA TRP A 991 -23.19 -0.16 22.27
C TRP A 991 -23.79 1.20 21.87
N GLY A 992 -23.96 1.49 20.58
CA GLY A 992 -24.71 2.65 20.09
C GLY A 992 -26.21 2.45 20.26
N ASP A 993 -26.73 1.31 19.81
CA ASP A 993 -28.15 0.96 19.92
C ASP A 993 -28.60 0.81 21.37
N LEU A 994 -27.77 0.18 22.22
CA LEU A 994 -28.04 0.06 23.66
C LEU A 994 -28.15 1.45 24.32
N ARG A 995 -27.23 2.37 24.02
CA ARG A 995 -27.29 3.77 24.50
C ARG A 995 -28.51 4.53 23.98
N ALA A 996 -28.94 4.26 22.75
CA ALA A 996 -30.10 4.93 22.14
C ALA A 996 -31.46 4.40 22.63
N ARG A 997 -31.51 3.17 23.17
CA ARG A 997 -32.74 2.52 23.69
C ARG A 997 -32.88 2.61 25.20
N LEU A 998 -31.78 2.83 25.93
CA LEU A 998 -31.81 3.07 27.37
C LEU A 998 -32.50 4.40 27.70
N LYS A 999 -33.37 4.38 28.72
CA LYS A 999 -34.08 5.57 29.22
C LYS A 999 -33.20 6.46 30.09
N GLU A 1000 -32.14 5.90 30.69
CA GLU A 1000 -31.08 6.65 31.37
C GLU A 1000 -29.87 6.83 30.43
N PRO A 1001 -29.16 7.98 30.48
CA PRO A 1001 -28.04 8.26 29.60
C PRO A 1001 -26.83 7.37 29.92
N LEU A 1002 -26.64 6.30 29.14
CA LEU A 1002 -25.47 5.42 29.27
C LEU A 1002 -24.18 6.18 28.88
N PRO A 1003 -23.21 6.38 29.80
CA PRO A 1003 -21.96 7.07 29.48
C PRO A 1003 -21.08 6.25 28.52
N HIS A 1004 -19.94 6.82 28.12
CA HIS A 1004 -18.89 6.04 27.46
C HIS A 1004 -18.12 5.24 28.52
N LEU A 1005 -18.44 3.94 28.63
CA LEU A 1005 -17.86 3.03 29.60
C LEU A 1005 -16.43 2.61 29.22
N HIS A 1006 -15.55 2.52 30.21
CA HIS A 1006 -14.25 1.86 30.11
C HIS A 1006 -14.42 0.35 29.77
N PRO A 1007 -13.50 -0.31 29.03
CA PRO A 1007 -13.66 -1.71 28.62
C PRO A 1007 -13.93 -2.71 29.76
N ASP A 1008 -13.29 -2.54 30.92
CA ASP A 1008 -13.59 -3.35 32.12
C ASP A 1008 -15.04 -3.15 32.59
N ASP A 1009 -15.50 -1.89 32.64
CA ASP A 1009 -16.83 -1.53 33.15
C ASP A 1009 -17.92 -1.98 32.15
N GLN A 1010 -17.58 -2.11 30.86
CA GLN A 1010 -18.39 -2.83 29.87
C GLN A 1010 -18.46 -4.33 30.16
N GLY A 1011 -17.35 -4.96 30.59
CA GLY A 1011 -17.31 -6.35 31.02
C GLY A 1011 -18.21 -6.60 32.23
N GLU A 1012 -17.98 -5.85 33.31
CA GLU A 1012 -18.77 -5.91 34.55
C GLU A 1012 -20.26 -5.65 34.30
N LEU A 1013 -20.62 -4.69 33.44
CA LEU A 1013 -22.02 -4.43 33.09
C LEU A 1013 -22.66 -5.63 32.39
N LEU A 1014 -21.98 -6.24 31.41
CA LEU A 1014 -22.52 -7.41 30.70
C LEU A 1014 -22.58 -8.66 31.61
N VAL A 1015 -21.64 -8.82 32.55
CA VAL A 1015 -21.69 -9.87 33.58
C VAL A 1015 -22.84 -9.64 34.55
N ALA A 1016 -23.10 -8.40 34.99
CA ALA A 1016 -24.21 -8.06 35.86
C ALA A 1016 -25.59 -8.26 35.17
N VAL A 1017 -25.70 -7.94 33.87
CA VAL A 1017 -26.91 -8.14 33.05
C VAL A 1017 -27.34 -9.61 32.96
N ASP A 1018 -26.40 -10.55 32.90
CA ASP A 1018 -26.67 -11.99 32.76
C ASP A 1018 -26.45 -12.80 34.05
N ARG A 1019 -26.20 -12.11 35.18
CA ARG A 1019 -25.96 -12.72 36.50
C ARG A 1019 -27.10 -13.67 36.92
N ASP A 1020 -28.33 -13.30 36.61
CA ASP A 1020 -29.56 -14.05 36.94
C ASP A 1020 -30.11 -14.87 35.75
N THR A 1021 -29.30 -15.18 34.74
CA THR A 1021 -29.70 -15.99 33.57
C THR A 1021 -29.39 -17.48 33.83
N PRO A 1022 -30.35 -18.41 33.71
CA PRO A 1022 -30.17 -19.84 34.02
C PRO A 1022 -29.01 -20.53 33.28
N GLN A 1023 -28.38 -21.55 33.89
CA GLN A 1023 -27.17 -22.18 33.34
C GLN A 1023 -27.38 -22.95 32.02
N ASP A 1024 -28.59 -23.45 31.81
CA ASP A 1024 -29.07 -24.14 30.61
C ASP A 1024 -29.56 -23.18 29.50
N GLU A 1025 -29.90 -21.94 29.87
CA GLU A 1025 -30.32 -20.89 28.93
C GLU A 1025 -29.14 -20.12 28.31
N PRO A 1026 -29.25 -19.68 27.04
CA PRO A 1026 -28.28 -18.78 26.41
C PRO A 1026 -28.34 -17.39 27.05
N LEU A 1027 -27.18 -16.72 27.10
CA LEU A 1027 -27.02 -15.39 27.70
C LEU A 1027 -27.75 -14.30 26.89
N LEU A 1028 -28.43 -13.35 27.55
CA LEU A 1028 -29.07 -12.19 26.89
C LEU A 1028 -28.06 -11.31 26.15
N THR A 1029 -26.87 -11.12 26.75
CA THR A 1029 -25.73 -10.41 26.16
C THR A 1029 -25.13 -11.10 24.93
N THR A 1030 -25.59 -12.31 24.57
CA THR A 1030 -25.31 -12.89 23.23
C THR A 1030 -25.82 -11.98 22.11
N LEU A 1031 -26.87 -11.16 22.35
CA LEU A 1031 -27.36 -10.16 21.38
C LEU A 1031 -26.47 -8.93 21.23
N MET A 1032 -25.44 -8.75 22.07
CA MET A 1032 -24.47 -7.68 21.88
C MET A 1032 -23.51 -8.04 20.74
N ALA A 1033 -23.33 -7.10 19.81
CA ALA A 1033 -22.45 -7.22 18.66
C ALA A 1033 -21.38 -6.12 18.64
N SER A 1034 -20.29 -6.43 17.94
CA SER A 1034 -19.29 -5.46 17.52
C SER A 1034 -19.87 -4.48 16.49
N ALA A 1035 -19.20 -3.35 16.24
CA ALA A 1035 -19.70 -2.30 15.33
C ALA A 1035 -19.80 -2.73 13.85
N ASP A 1036 -19.24 -3.89 13.49
CA ASP A 1036 -19.36 -4.57 12.20
C ASP A 1036 -20.41 -5.71 12.20
N ILE A 1037 -21.26 -5.76 13.24
CA ILE A 1037 -22.33 -6.76 13.43
C ILE A 1037 -21.78 -8.17 13.71
N SER A 1038 -20.46 -8.32 13.94
CA SER A 1038 -19.88 -9.59 14.41
C SER A 1038 -20.20 -9.86 15.89
N GLN A 1039 -19.94 -11.08 16.35
CA GLN A 1039 -19.83 -11.42 17.78
C GLN A 1039 -19.04 -10.35 18.55
N HIS A 1040 -19.56 -9.89 19.69
CA HIS A 1040 -18.85 -8.94 20.54
C HIS A 1040 -17.65 -9.59 21.24
N TRP A 1041 -16.51 -8.90 21.28
CA TRP A 1041 -15.23 -9.43 21.77
C TRP A 1041 -15.24 -9.81 23.27
N LEU A 1042 -16.12 -9.20 24.09
CA LEU A 1042 -16.31 -9.58 25.51
C LEU A 1042 -17.09 -10.89 25.70
N TYR A 1043 -17.77 -11.44 24.68
CA TYR A 1043 -18.62 -12.64 24.83
C TYR A 1043 -17.93 -13.84 25.53
N PRO A 1044 -16.66 -14.19 25.25
CA PRO A 1044 -15.96 -15.26 25.96
C PRO A 1044 -15.67 -14.91 27.44
N HIS A 1045 -15.38 -13.64 27.72
CA HIS A 1045 -15.11 -13.15 29.08
C HIS A 1045 -16.38 -13.14 29.94
N VAL A 1046 -17.53 -12.72 29.39
CA VAL A 1046 -18.82 -12.79 30.09
C VAL A 1046 -19.20 -14.25 30.38
N ARG A 1047 -19.06 -15.16 29.39
CA ARG A 1047 -19.29 -16.60 29.60
C ARG A 1047 -18.38 -17.20 30.68
N PHE A 1048 -17.10 -16.86 30.68
CA PHE A 1048 -16.14 -17.34 31.68
C PHE A 1048 -16.47 -16.85 33.10
N SER A 1049 -16.80 -15.56 33.23
CA SER A 1049 -17.14 -14.93 34.51
C SER A 1049 -18.47 -15.43 35.09
N LEU A 1050 -19.40 -15.87 34.23
CA LEU A 1050 -20.64 -16.57 34.59
C LEU A 1050 -20.49 -18.10 34.61
N HIS A 1051 -19.26 -18.59 34.75
CA HIS A 1051 -18.88 -20.02 34.89
C HIS A 1051 -19.44 -20.96 33.81
N ARG A 1052 -19.74 -20.46 32.61
CA ARG A 1052 -20.22 -21.28 31.48
C ARG A 1052 -19.05 -22.03 30.82
N PRO A 1053 -19.29 -23.22 30.22
CA PRO A 1053 -18.26 -23.98 29.52
C PRO A 1053 -17.51 -23.15 28.47
N ARG A 1054 -16.18 -23.25 28.48
CA ARG A 1054 -15.27 -22.63 27.50
C ARG A 1054 -15.41 -23.32 26.16
N ILE A 1055 -15.61 -22.53 25.10
CA ILE A 1055 -15.73 -22.99 23.72
C ILE A 1055 -14.38 -22.82 23.01
N PRO A 1056 -13.94 -23.77 22.15
CA PRO A 1056 -12.76 -23.58 21.31
C PRO A 1056 -12.88 -22.34 20.40
N GLU A 1057 -11.78 -21.63 20.13
CA GLU A 1057 -11.82 -20.39 19.33
C GLU A 1057 -12.33 -20.64 17.89
N GLU A 1058 -12.05 -21.81 17.34
CA GLU A 1058 -12.47 -22.26 16.01
C GLU A 1058 -14.00 -22.48 15.90
N GLU A 1059 -14.64 -22.94 16.98
CA GLU A 1059 -16.09 -23.17 17.04
C GLU A 1059 -16.87 -21.94 17.52
N LEU A 1060 -16.20 -20.98 18.16
CA LEU A 1060 -16.79 -19.90 18.94
C LEU A 1060 -17.82 -19.06 18.16
N ALA A 1061 -17.54 -18.73 16.90
CA ALA A 1061 -18.45 -17.94 16.06
C ALA A 1061 -19.71 -18.71 15.65
N ALA A 1062 -19.58 -20.00 15.33
CA ALA A 1062 -20.71 -20.88 15.03
C ALA A 1062 -21.56 -21.15 16.29
N HIS A 1063 -20.89 -21.30 17.43
CA HIS A 1063 -21.54 -21.39 18.74
C HIS A 1063 -22.35 -20.13 19.06
N TRP A 1064 -21.76 -18.94 18.92
CA TRP A 1064 -22.44 -17.66 19.16
C TRP A 1064 -23.69 -17.52 18.26
N ALA A 1065 -23.57 -17.79 16.96
CA ALA A 1065 -24.70 -17.73 16.03
C ALA A 1065 -25.84 -18.70 16.42
N ARG A 1066 -25.51 -19.91 16.88
CA ARG A 1066 -26.49 -20.89 17.39
C ARG A 1066 -27.18 -20.42 18.67
N GLU A 1067 -26.46 -19.76 19.57
CA GLU A 1067 -27.03 -19.23 20.82
C GLU A 1067 -27.94 -18.00 20.56
N VAL A 1068 -27.61 -17.13 19.59
CA VAL A 1068 -28.52 -16.04 19.13
C VAL A 1068 -29.85 -16.62 18.63
N LEU A 1069 -29.80 -17.72 17.86
CA LEU A 1069 -31.00 -18.39 17.36
C LEU A 1069 -31.82 -19.04 18.49
N LYS A 1070 -31.19 -19.78 19.41
CA LYS A 1070 -31.85 -20.33 20.60
C LYS A 1070 -32.51 -19.24 21.45
N LEU A 1071 -31.79 -18.15 21.74
CA LEU A 1071 -32.28 -17.08 22.59
C LEU A 1071 -33.53 -16.44 21.97
N ARG A 1072 -33.50 -16.10 20.67
CA ARG A 1072 -34.69 -15.62 19.94
C ARG A 1072 -35.83 -16.64 19.95
N GLN A 1073 -35.53 -17.95 19.87
CA GLN A 1073 -36.57 -18.99 19.94
C GLN A 1073 -37.23 -19.06 21.33
N ILE A 1074 -36.45 -18.96 22.42
CA ILE A 1074 -36.96 -18.94 23.80
C ILE A 1074 -37.79 -17.68 24.06
N TRP A 1075 -37.26 -16.51 23.68
CA TRP A 1075 -37.89 -15.21 23.96
C TRP A 1075 -39.00 -14.84 22.97
N ARG A 1076 -39.22 -15.60 21.89
CA ARG A 1076 -40.44 -15.50 21.06
C ARG A 1076 -41.70 -16.01 21.77
N HIS A 1077 -41.54 -16.73 22.88
CA HIS A 1077 -42.62 -17.33 23.66
C HIS A 1077 -42.64 -16.84 25.14
N ARG A 1078 -42.01 -15.69 25.43
CA ARG A 1078 -41.87 -15.07 26.77
C ARG A 1078 -42.01 -13.55 26.72
#